data_AF-A0A496WPP1-F1
#
_entry.id   AF-A0A496WPP1-F1
#
_cell.length_a   1.000
_cell.length_b   1.000
_cell.length_c   1.000
_cell.angle_alpha   90.00
_cell.angle_beta   90.00
_cell.angle_gamma   90.00
#
_symmetry.space_group_name_H-M   'P 1'
#
loop_
_entity.id
_entity.type
_entity.pdbx_description
1 polymer ?
#
loop_
_entity_poly.entity_id
_entity_poly.type
_entity_poly.pdbx_seq_one_letter_code
_entity_poly.pdbx_strand_id
1 'polypeptide(L)'
;MTSSKTRLNSTVRYSLLTVDCPLPIKIMNGKVLATCTLLLVVGLAWGISPAKPSPEPKMGSSVLAGDMIVRINRDVAVQKQLQNALLDKGATYQPRTRHFNAQGRPLYTNRLILEDSPYLLQHAHNPVDWYAWGPEAFARAKNENKPIFLSIGYSTCHWCHVMEKESFENPQIAALLNENFVSIKVDRERRPDVDATYMTAVTLISGQGGWPMSSFLSPEGKTFFGGTYYPPEEFTQLIQRINLLWREDQAEFLAQADNVAEAVAELSMTRAKAQELGVETVKRGVISIMSAYDDLQGGYGQAPKFPNEPLLFLLLNHVEHGVDKYVLNSLEHTLDTMAHGGIYDQIGGGFHRYSTDNRWRVPHFEKMLYNQANLSRIYLRGWKLTSKPAFARVARQMLDYVLREMTAPEGGFYSATDADSEGEEGRFFMWTQAQIKTALNQDDARLAIDLYEMSAEGDAGIDGQGRNILHMGQSMEDYAVSHQLEPNSFIDHVAQINQHLLKTRQQRIPPSLDTKIITAWNGMMITAFALAGDTLNQADYLAAAIRAAEFIWSHNRNNDGDLWRASLNGHASVAASQEDYAYLAESFVMLYDVTGEKIWLQRTEQLVEKMLAQFWDKADGGFFMGSEQFGLGHSGIGQAGLAQARLKGMGRVKDSSEGAIPSGNSVALQVLQKLSRRTNNMEYKKYAEASLSAFSATLTSNPTTFPYMLSAANDLYKGETGAHQYAARGAVKVNAEINAQHSLTLNLSIQPGWHINAHQPLQEYLIPTSLQLPGDSQGWRMEDVNYPQEKRRTLGFQQEQLALYEGQFQVKAKLTKSPAKKEQALNAQSPPPVELHLQACSDSVCLAPETLRLRPLMR
;
A
#
# COMPACT_ATOMS: atom_id res chain seq x y z
N MET A 1 -19.65 -41.02 54.86
CA MET A 1 -19.83 -41.13 56.32
C MET A 1 -19.51 -39.78 56.95
N THR A 2 -20.43 -39.28 57.80
CA THR A 2 -20.31 -38.23 58.84
C THR A 2 -19.80 -36.82 58.44
N SER A 3 -20.66 -35.79 58.35
CA SER A 3 -21.24 -34.93 59.44
C SER A 3 -20.41 -33.66 59.69
N SER A 4 -20.86 -32.47 59.25
CA SER A 4 -21.57 -31.39 60.02
C SER A 4 -20.64 -30.57 60.96
N LYS A 5 -20.57 -29.22 61.03
CA LYS A 5 -21.60 -28.16 61.18
C LYS A 5 -20.99 -26.74 60.97
N THR A 6 -21.71 -25.87 60.24
CA THR A 6 -22.10 -24.44 60.48
C THR A 6 -21.22 -23.45 61.29
N ARG A 7 -20.89 -22.25 60.75
CA ARG A 7 -21.65 -20.95 60.83
C ARG A 7 -20.92 -19.72 60.21
N LEU A 8 -21.67 -19.02 59.33
CA LEU A 8 -21.93 -17.56 59.17
C LEU A 8 -20.83 -16.47 58.96
N ASN A 9 -21.00 -15.79 57.82
CA ASN A 9 -20.91 -14.35 57.52
C ASN A 9 -19.56 -13.60 57.57
N SER A 10 -19.04 -13.23 56.39
CA SER A 10 -19.20 -11.87 55.83
C SER A 10 -18.49 -11.73 54.47
N THR A 11 -19.05 -10.85 53.66
CA THR A 11 -18.80 -10.61 52.24
C THR A 11 -17.47 -9.88 51.99
N VAL A 12 -16.75 -10.25 50.93
CA VAL A 12 -16.23 -9.40 49.83
C VAL A 12 -15.18 -10.21 49.06
N ARG A 13 -15.46 -10.48 47.78
CA ARG A 13 -14.57 -11.14 46.81
C ARG A 13 -13.73 -10.08 46.10
N TYR A 14 -12.42 -10.29 46.02
CA TYR A 14 -11.62 -10.02 44.84
C TYR A 14 -10.60 -11.16 44.68
N SER A 15 -10.76 -11.93 43.61
CA SER A 15 -9.85 -13.02 43.25
C SER A 15 -8.86 -12.52 42.21
N LEU A 16 -7.57 -12.61 42.51
CA LEU A 16 -6.47 -12.51 41.55
C LEU A 16 -6.51 -13.74 40.62
N LEU A 17 -6.55 -13.49 39.31
CA LEU A 17 -6.27 -14.48 38.27
C LEU A 17 -4.76 -14.54 38.07
N THR A 18 -4.15 -15.64 38.49
CA THR A 18 -2.82 -16.08 38.03
C THR A 18 -2.94 -16.65 36.62
N VAL A 19 -2.15 -16.14 35.68
CA VAL A 19 -1.95 -16.74 34.36
C VAL A 19 -0.61 -17.48 34.38
N ASP A 20 -0.66 -18.80 34.30
CA ASP A 20 0.49 -19.68 34.12
C ASP A 20 1.04 -19.55 32.69
N CYS A 21 2.35 -19.36 32.56
CA CYS A 21 3.09 -19.35 31.30
C CYS A 21 3.82 -20.70 31.14
N PRO A 22 3.56 -21.52 30.10
CA PRO A 22 4.30 -22.75 29.88
C PRO A 22 5.35 -22.54 28.78
N LEU A 23 6.63 -22.82 29.07
CA LEU A 23 7.59 -23.44 28.14
C LEU A 23 8.90 -23.78 28.90
N PRO A 24 9.59 -24.89 28.57
CA PRO A 24 10.64 -25.48 29.41
C PRO A 24 12.05 -24.98 29.03
N ILE A 25 12.86 -24.64 30.03
CA ILE A 25 14.28 -24.32 29.85
C ILE A 25 15.11 -25.61 29.96
N LYS A 26 15.82 -25.97 28.89
CA LYS A 26 16.85 -27.02 28.89
C LYS A 26 18.22 -26.35 29.05
N ILE A 27 18.90 -26.58 30.17
CA ILE A 27 20.21 -26.01 30.49
C ILE A 27 21.31 -26.96 30.01
N MET A 28 22.21 -26.49 29.15
CA MET A 28 23.56 -27.06 29.01
C MET A 28 24.59 -25.94 28.90
N ASN A 29 25.63 -26.06 29.74
CA ASN A 29 26.87 -25.27 29.80
C ASN A 29 26.75 -23.84 30.34
N GLY A 30 26.77 -23.79 31.67
CA GLY A 30 26.74 -22.60 32.51
C GLY A 30 27.63 -21.44 32.05
N LYS A 31 26.96 -20.32 31.79
CA LYS A 31 27.38 -18.95 32.10
C LYS A 31 26.09 -18.12 32.14
N VAL A 32 25.67 -17.74 33.35
CA VAL A 32 24.53 -16.85 33.58
C VAL A 32 25.09 -15.42 33.57
N LEU A 33 24.71 -14.62 32.57
CA LEU A 33 24.70 -13.17 32.68
C LEU A 33 23.23 -12.75 32.69
N ALA A 34 22.72 -12.45 33.87
CA ALA A 34 21.39 -11.90 34.06
C ALA A 34 21.51 -10.37 34.09
N THR A 35 21.08 -9.70 33.03
CA THR A 35 20.67 -8.30 33.07
C THR A 35 19.15 -8.26 33.01
N CYS A 36 18.51 -8.42 34.17
CA CYS A 36 17.11 -8.05 34.35
C CYS A 36 17.02 -6.52 34.43
N THR A 37 16.38 -5.91 33.45
CA THR A 37 15.98 -4.50 33.47
C THR A 37 14.98 -4.29 34.61
N LEU A 38 15.40 -3.57 35.64
CA LEU A 38 14.56 -3.20 36.78
C LEU A 38 13.65 -2.03 36.37
N LEU A 39 12.36 -2.30 36.18
CA LEU A 39 11.32 -1.26 36.15
C LEU A 39 11.11 -0.74 37.57
N LEU A 40 11.68 0.42 37.89
CA LEU A 40 11.42 1.15 39.12
C LEU A 40 10.19 2.07 38.92
N VAL A 41 9.02 1.56 39.28
CA VAL A 41 7.86 2.39 39.63
C VAL A 41 7.99 2.73 41.11
N VAL A 42 8.42 3.95 41.44
CA VAL A 42 8.33 4.48 42.81
C VAL A 42 7.07 5.33 42.90
N GLY A 43 5.99 4.71 43.38
CA GLY A 43 4.89 5.43 44.00
C GLY A 43 5.25 5.70 45.46
N LEU A 44 5.40 6.98 45.83
CA LEU A 44 5.41 7.41 47.23
C LEU A 44 4.25 8.37 47.47
N ALA A 45 3.19 7.82 48.05
CA ALA A 45 2.13 8.58 48.68
C ALA A 45 2.59 9.03 50.07
N TRP A 46 2.65 10.34 50.31
CA TRP A 46 2.57 10.92 51.65
C TRP A 46 1.40 11.89 51.67
N GLY A 47 0.40 11.58 52.49
CA GLY A 47 -0.77 12.40 52.71
C GLY A 47 -0.46 13.60 53.61
N ILE A 48 -0.93 14.78 53.20
CA ILE A 48 -1.19 15.91 54.08
C ILE A 48 -2.55 16.51 53.70
N SER A 49 -3.41 16.67 54.69
CA SER A 49 -4.78 17.21 54.63
C SER A 49 -4.83 18.69 54.16
N PRO A 50 -5.98 19.20 53.69
CA PRO A 50 -6.08 20.50 53.03
C PRO A 50 -6.12 21.65 54.05
N ALA A 51 -5.27 22.65 53.86
CA ALA A 51 -5.37 23.94 54.54
C ALA A 51 -6.03 24.99 53.63
N LYS A 52 -6.92 25.80 54.22
CA LYS A 52 -7.75 26.85 53.60
C LYS A 52 -6.95 27.92 52.84
N PRO A 53 -7.56 28.62 51.85
CA PRO A 53 -6.89 29.64 51.06
C PRO A 53 -6.70 30.94 51.84
N SER A 54 -5.55 31.60 51.65
CA SER A 54 -5.29 32.98 52.07
C SER A 54 -4.73 33.78 50.87
N PRO A 55 -4.89 35.11 50.85
CA PRO A 55 -5.36 35.86 49.69
C PRO A 55 -4.26 36.30 48.71
N GLU A 56 -4.68 36.55 47.47
CA GLU A 56 -3.92 37.06 46.34
C GLU A 56 -3.03 38.28 46.67
N PRO A 57 -1.79 38.33 46.17
CA PRO A 57 -1.06 39.58 46.06
C PRO A 57 -1.52 40.33 44.80
N LYS A 58 -2.12 41.51 45.01
CA LYS A 58 -2.32 42.51 43.95
C LYS A 58 -0.97 42.87 43.33
N MET A 59 -0.73 42.46 42.08
CA MET A 59 0.28 43.09 41.24
C MET A 59 -0.39 44.04 40.26
N GLY A 60 0.12 45.28 40.29
CA GLY A 60 -0.41 46.42 39.57
C GLY A 60 -0.39 46.25 38.06
N SER A 61 -1.32 46.97 37.46
CA SER A 61 -1.48 47.24 36.04
C SER A 61 -0.24 47.91 35.42
N SER A 62 -0.15 47.75 34.10
CA SER A 62 0.79 48.36 33.14
C SER A 62 2.10 47.62 32.88
N VAL A 63 2.02 46.56 32.07
CA VAL A 63 3.00 46.35 31.02
C VAL A 63 2.22 46.25 29.71
N LEU A 64 2.38 47.26 28.86
CA LEU A 64 1.89 47.28 27.49
C LEU A 64 2.45 46.05 26.77
N ALA A 65 1.57 45.32 26.08
CA ALA A 65 1.92 44.26 25.15
C ALA A 65 2.80 44.83 24.03
N GLY A 66 4.11 44.82 24.25
CA GLY A 66 5.12 45.01 23.22
C GLY A 66 5.39 43.66 22.56
N ASP A 67 5.31 43.62 21.24
CA ASP A 67 5.69 42.55 20.32
C ASP A 67 6.94 41.75 20.78
N MET A 68 6.76 40.74 21.63
CA MET A 68 7.75 39.65 21.74
C MET A 68 7.55 38.72 20.54
N ILE A 69 7.87 39.22 19.35
CA ILE A 69 8.17 38.36 18.20
C ILE A 69 9.41 37.58 18.61
N VAL A 70 9.28 36.27 18.81
CA VAL A 70 10.42 35.35 18.88
C VAL A 70 11.18 35.50 17.57
N ARG A 71 12.20 36.37 17.56
CA ARG A 71 13.07 36.55 16.39
C ARG A 71 14.01 35.36 16.35
N ILE A 72 13.71 34.41 15.48
CA ILE A 72 14.68 33.38 15.10
C ILE A 72 15.86 34.11 14.44
N ASN A 73 17.01 34.13 15.12
CA ASN A 73 18.20 34.77 14.59
C ASN A 73 18.73 33.91 13.42
N ARG A 74 18.52 34.38 12.19
CA ARG A 74 18.97 33.71 10.96
C ARG A 74 20.00 34.59 10.28
N ASP A 75 20.90 33.95 9.53
CA ASP A 75 21.78 34.66 8.60
C ASP A 75 20.94 35.57 7.66
N VAL A 76 21.44 36.78 7.42
CA VAL A 76 20.81 37.79 6.55
C VAL A 76 20.56 37.23 5.15
N ALA A 77 21.46 36.40 4.63
CA ALA A 77 21.31 35.76 3.32
C ALA A 77 20.09 34.83 3.29
N VAL A 78 19.90 34.01 4.34
CA VAL A 78 18.73 33.13 4.47
C VAL A 78 17.46 33.97 4.59
N GLN A 79 17.45 35.02 5.43
CA GLN A 79 16.27 35.88 5.55
C GLN A 79 15.85 36.49 4.21
N LYS A 80 16.82 36.98 3.43
CA LYS A 80 16.57 37.52 2.09
C LYS A 80 16.02 36.44 1.15
N GLN A 81 16.56 35.23 1.18
CA GLN A 81 16.09 34.11 0.37
C GLN A 81 14.63 33.77 0.69
N LEU A 82 14.27 33.67 1.97
CA LEU A 82 12.89 33.36 2.39
C LEU A 82 11.91 34.47 2.02
N GLN A 83 12.32 35.73 2.14
CA GLN A 83 11.51 36.86 1.73
C GLN A 83 11.26 36.86 0.22
N ASN A 84 12.30 36.59 -0.59
CA ASN A 84 12.16 36.46 -2.03
C ASN A 84 11.23 35.30 -2.40
N ALA A 85 11.43 34.12 -1.80
CA ALA A 85 10.58 32.96 -2.06
C ALA A 85 9.11 33.22 -1.72
N LEU A 86 8.82 33.94 -0.63
CA LEU A 86 7.46 34.34 -0.30
C LEU A 86 6.86 35.30 -1.33
N LEU A 87 7.65 36.26 -1.84
CA LEU A 87 7.22 37.17 -2.90
C LEU A 87 6.96 36.42 -4.22
N ASP A 88 7.79 35.42 -4.53
CA ASP A 88 7.69 34.62 -5.76
C ASP A 88 6.44 33.72 -5.79
N LYS A 89 5.83 33.41 -4.63
CA LYS A 89 4.53 32.71 -4.58
C LYS A 89 3.38 33.55 -5.17
N GLY A 90 3.57 34.86 -5.33
CA GLY A 90 2.62 35.75 -5.99
C GLY A 90 1.40 36.12 -5.14
N ALA A 91 0.55 36.98 -5.71
CA ALA A 91 -0.58 37.60 -4.99
C ALA A 91 -1.73 36.62 -4.64
N THR A 92 -1.80 35.46 -5.32
CA THR A 92 -2.83 34.43 -5.08
C THR A 92 -2.44 33.45 -3.99
N TYR A 93 -1.22 33.50 -3.48
CA TYR A 93 -0.76 32.62 -2.41
C TYR A 93 -1.46 32.98 -1.10
N GLN A 94 -2.08 31.97 -0.48
CA GLN A 94 -2.68 32.10 0.84
C GLN A 94 -1.84 31.33 1.88
N PRO A 95 -1.09 32.04 2.73
CA PRO A 95 -0.35 31.42 3.83
C PRO A 95 -1.29 30.63 4.75
N ARG A 96 -1.02 29.34 4.94
CA ARG A 96 -1.70 28.53 5.97
C ARG A 96 -1.09 28.86 7.33
N THR A 97 -1.66 29.84 8.02
CA THR A 97 -1.30 30.18 9.41
C THR A 97 -2.41 31.02 10.05
N ARG A 98 -2.46 31.08 11.38
CA ARG A 98 -3.26 32.06 12.12
C ARG A 98 -2.46 33.29 12.56
N HIS A 99 -1.14 33.28 12.36
CA HIS A 99 -0.23 34.31 12.82
C HIS A 99 -0.01 35.38 11.75
N PHE A 100 -0.94 36.33 11.65
CA PHE A 100 -0.81 37.48 10.75
C PHE A 100 -0.44 38.75 11.50
N ASN A 101 0.35 39.61 10.86
CA ASN A 101 0.59 40.96 11.34
C ASN A 101 -0.56 41.91 10.97
N ALA A 102 -0.51 43.15 11.46
CA ALA A 102 -1.53 44.16 11.18
C ALA A 102 -1.73 44.49 9.68
N GLN A 103 -0.76 44.14 8.83
CA GLN A 103 -0.80 44.32 7.38
C GLN A 103 -1.24 43.04 6.64
N GLY A 104 -1.72 42.01 7.35
CA GLY A 104 -2.19 40.75 6.76
C GLY A 104 -1.08 39.85 6.21
N ARG A 105 0.19 40.09 6.57
CA ARG A 105 1.33 39.25 6.18
C ARG A 105 1.62 38.20 7.26
N PRO A 106 2.09 37.00 6.90
CA PRO A 106 2.44 35.98 7.88
C PRO A 106 3.59 36.47 8.77
N LEU A 107 3.43 36.34 10.09
CA LEU A 107 4.44 36.72 11.08
C LEU A 107 5.67 35.81 11.02
N TYR A 108 5.46 34.55 10.66
CA TYR A 108 6.50 33.52 10.58
C TYR A 108 6.60 33.00 9.15
N THR A 109 7.82 32.81 8.68
CA THR A 109 8.13 32.10 7.44
C THR A 109 9.45 31.36 7.67
N ASN A 110 9.47 30.05 7.47
CA ASN A 110 10.64 29.19 7.63
C ASN A 110 11.10 28.61 6.28
N ARG A 111 12.10 27.73 6.30
CA ARG A 111 12.76 27.23 5.07
C ARG A 111 11.84 26.38 4.20
N LEU A 112 10.76 25.84 4.76
CA LEU A 112 9.83 25.01 3.98
C LEU A 112 9.09 25.80 2.89
N ILE A 113 9.13 27.14 2.89
CA ILE A 113 8.61 27.95 1.78
C ILE A 113 9.35 27.68 0.45
N LEU A 114 10.58 27.17 0.53
CA LEU A 114 11.44 26.81 -0.61
C LEU A 114 11.11 25.44 -1.20
N GLU A 115 10.31 24.65 -0.50
CA GLU A 115 9.90 23.32 -0.94
C GLU A 115 8.71 23.40 -1.90
N ASP A 116 8.54 22.34 -2.68
CA ASP A 116 7.41 22.12 -3.58
C ASP A 116 6.40 21.11 -3.01
N SER A 117 6.75 20.33 -1.97
CA SER A 117 5.81 19.43 -1.30
C SER A 117 4.63 20.21 -0.70
N PRO A 118 3.37 19.86 -1.05
CA PRO A 118 2.20 20.44 -0.41
C PRO A 118 2.23 20.27 1.11
N TYR A 119 2.65 19.11 1.61
CA TYR A 119 2.78 18.85 3.05
C TYR A 119 3.79 19.79 3.70
N LEU A 120 5.01 19.91 3.15
CA LEU A 120 6.02 20.80 3.74
C LEU A 120 5.58 22.27 3.67
N LEU A 121 4.96 22.68 2.57
CA LEU A 121 4.43 24.04 2.41
C LEU A 121 3.31 24.38 3.39
N GLN A 122 2.50 23.41 3.83
CA GLN A 122 1.51 23.62 4.89
C GLN A 122 2.16 24.08 6.21
N HIS A 123 3.44 23.74 6.44
CA HIS A 123 4.21 24.10 7.63
C HIS A 123 5.14 25.31 7.44
N ALA A 124 5.17 25.92 6.24
CA ALA A 124 6.10 27.01 5.91
C ALA A 124 5.92 28.27 6.78
N HIS A 125 4.75 28.42 7.39
CA HIS A 125 4.39 29.58 8.21
C HIS A 125 4.18 29.25 9.69
N ASN A 126 4.56 28.04 10.13
CA ASN A 126 4.60 27.73 11.55
C ASN A 126 5.68 28.57 12.26
N PRO A 127 5.49 28.94 13.55
CA PRO A 127 6.50 29.58 14.37
C PRO A 127 7.79 28.75 14.59
N VAL A 128 7.73 27.43 14.41
CA VAL A 128 8.91 26.54 14.45
C VAL A 128 9.82 26.83 13.23
N ASP A 129 11.13 26.93 13.45
CA ASP A 129 12.16 27.13 12.41
C ASP A 129 12.45 25.82 11.67
N TRP A 130 11.48 25.33 10.92
CA TRP A 130 11.59 24.07 10.20
C TRP A 130 12.67 24.09 9.12
N TYR A 131 13.39 22.98 9.04
CA TYR A 131 14.24 22.58 7.93
C TYR A 131 13.58 21.43 7.15
N ALA A 132 13.79 21.39 5.85
CA ALA A 132 13.61 20.16 5.09
C ALA A 132 14.76 19.18 5.38
N TRP A 133 14.56 17.90 5.10
CA TRP A 133 15.62 16.89 5.22
C TRP A 133 16.78 17.20 4.28
N GLY A 134 17.93 17.58 4.83
CA GLY A 134 19.08 17.93 4.01
C GLY A 134 20.33 18.31 4.82
N PRO A 135 21.48 18.45 4.14
CA PRO A 135 22.77 18.66 4.78
C PRO A 135 22.84 19.94 5.62
N GLU A 136 22.06 20.98 5.29
CA GLU A 136 22.03 22.24 6.06
C GLU A 136 21.60 22.00 7.52
N ALA A 137 20.55 21.20 7.74
CA ALA A 137 20.03 20.91 9.07
C ALA A 137 21.04 20.13 9.92
N PHE A 138 21.64 19.08 9.35
CA PHE A 138 22.66 18.27 10.03
C PHE A 138 23.93 19.06 10.32
N ALA A 139 24.37 19.91 9.39
CA ALA A 139 25.53 20.77 9.61
C ALA A 139 25.28 21.75 10.76
N ARG A 140 24.09 22.35 10.84
CA ARG A 140 23.70 23.21 11.96
C ARG A 140 23.65 22.45 13.28
N ALA A 141 23.00 21.29 13.31
CA ALA A 141 22.89 20.46 14.51
C ALA A 141 24.27 20.10 15.07
N LYS A 142 25.21 19.74 14.18
CA LYS A 142 26.59 19.44 14.55
C LYS A 142 27.37 20.66 15.05
N ASN A 143 27.27 21.78 14.34
CA ASN A 143 28.00 23.01 14.70
C ASN A 143 27.51 23.60 16.03
N GLU A 144 26.21 23.52 16.30
CA GLU A 144 25.60 24.03 17.54
C GLU A 144 25.56 22.99 18.67
N ASN A 145 25.99 21.74 18.43
CA ASN A 145 25.85 20.60 19.35
C ASN A 145 24.41 20.43 19.89
N LYS A 146 23.42 20.54 18.99
CA LYS A 146 22.00 20.43 19.32
C LYS A 146 21.41 19.11 18.82
N PRO A 147 20.53 18.46 19.60
CA PRO A 147 19.76 17.35 19.12
C PRO A 147 18.80 17.79 18.00
N ILE A 148 18.36 16.84 17.20
CA ILE A 148 17.42 17.06 16.11
C ILE A 148 16.03 16.60 16.56
N PHE A 149 15.01 17.41 16.32
CA PHE A 149 13.62 16.97 16.38
C PHE A 149 13.13 16.70 14.95
N LEU A 150 12.94 15.43 14.61
CA LEU A 150 12.45 14.97 13.33
C LEU A 150 10.95 14.69 13.41
N SER A 151 10.16 15.38 12.58
CA SER A 151 8.73 15.13 12.43
C SER A 151 8.42 14.68 11.00
N ILE A 152 7.83 13.49 10.86
CA ILE A 152 7.46 12.90 9.56
C ILE A 152 5.94 12.74 9.45
N GLY A 153 5.38 13.09 8.30
CA GLY A 153 3.96 12.92 7.96
C GLY A 153 3.69 13.11 6.48
N TYR A 154 2.43 13.37 6.12
CA TYR A 154 1.95 13.59 4.75
C TYR A 154 0.72 14.50 4.74
N SER A 155 0.38 15.06 3.58
CA SER A 155 -0.56 16.18 3.40
C SER A 155 -1.99 15.89 3.87
N THR A 156 -2.43 14.65 3.76
CA THR A 156 -3.79 14.17 4.05
C THR A 156 -3.91 13.45 5.41
N CYS A 157 -2.84 13.46 6.21
CA CYS A 157 -2.80 12.86 7.53
C CYS A 157 -3.51 13.72 8.59
N HIS A 158 -4.68 13.28 9.06
CA HIS A 158 -5.47 14.00 10.09
C HIS A 158 -4.67 14.30 11.36
N TRP A 159 -4.08 13.28 12.00
CA TRP A 159 -3.32 13.46 13.25
C TRP A 159 -2.09 14.36 13.09
N CYS A 160 -1.56 14.45 11.87
CA CYS A 160 -0.47 15.36 11.55
C CYS A 160 -0.93 16.82 11.59
N HIS A 161 -2.15 17.12 11.13
CA HIS A 161 -2.78 18.44 11.24
C HIS A 161 -3.20 18.76 12.68
N VAL A 162 -3.69 17.77 13.44
CA VAL A 162 -3.99 17.94 14.88
C VAL A 162 -2.74 18.38 15.63
N MET A 163 -1.64 17.63 15.48
CA MET A 163 -0.36 17.98 16.13
C MET A 163 0.19 19.34 15.68
N GLU A 164 0.00 19.69 14.41
CA GLU A 164 0.37 21.00 13.88
C GLU A 164 -0.37 22.14 14.56
N LYS A 165 -1.70 22.06 14.58
CA LYS A 165 -2.58 23.10 15.12
C LYS A 165 -2.39 23.30 16.63
N GLU A 166 -2.21 22.20 17.36
CA GLU A 166 -2.12 22.23 18.82
C GLU A 166 -0.69 22.54 19.31
N SER A 167 0.34 22.00 18.66
CA SER A 167 1.73 22.09 19.14
C SER A 167 2.63 22.98 18.27
N PHE A 168 2.69 22.76 16.95
CA PHE A 168 3.65 23.48 16.09
C PHE A 168 3.25 24.94 15.79
N GLU A 169 1.95 25.23 15.83
CA GLU A 169 1.37 26.58 15.73
C GLU A 169 1.33 27.32 17.08
N ASN A 170 1.78 26.72 18.18
CA ASN A 170 1.87 27.35 19.49
C ASN A 170 3.23 28.06 19.66
N PRO A 171 3.27 29.42 19.77
CA PRO A 171 4.53 30.16 19.87
C PRO A 171 5.41 29.77 21.07
N GLN A 172 4.83 29.30 22.18
CA GLN A 172 5.59 28.91 23.38
C GLN A 172 6.32 27.58 23.16
N ILE A 173 5.62 26.58 22.60
CA ILE A 173 6.22 25.29 22.25
C ILE A 173 7.27 25.48 21.14
N ALA A 174 6.97 26.32 20.15
CA ALA A 174 7.91 26.64 19.08
C ALA A 174 9.19 27.32 19.60
N ALA A 175 9.08 28.22 20.58
CA ALA A 175 10.26 28.82 21.21
C ALA A 175 11.15 27.76 21.88
N LEU A 176 10.54 26.81 22.61
CA LEU A 176 11.28 25.70 23.22
C LEU A 176 12.00 24.82 22.20
N LEU A 177 11.34 24.51 21.07
CA LEU A 177 11.96 23.76 19.97
C LEU A 177 13.11 24.55 19.33
N ASN A 178 12.87 25.81 18.95
CA ASN A 178 13.85 26.64 18.25
C ASN A 178 15.11 26.92 19.09
N GLU A 179 14.96 27.01 20.41
CA GLU A 179 16.09 27.21 21.32
C GLU A 179 16.95 25.95 21.45
N ASN A 180 16.32 24.78 21.59
CA ASN A 180 16.99 23.58 22.06
C ASN A 180 17.25 22.51 20.99
N PHE A 181 16.57 22.59 19.83
CA PHE A 181 16.64 21.58 18.78
C PHE A 181 16.87 22.20 17.40
N VAL A 182 17.41 21.42 16.48
CA VAL A 182 17.22 21.66 15.04
C VAL A 182 16.00 20.85 14.60
N SER A 183 14.94 21.52 14.19
CA SER A 183 13.68 20.86 13.81
C SER A 183 13.63 20.56 12.30
N ILE A 184 13.45 19.29 11.94
CA ILE A 184 13.36 18.82 10.56
C ILE A 184 11.95 18.27 10.29
N LYS A 185 11.36 18.69 9.18
CA LYS A 185 10.07 18.20 8.68
C LYS A 185 10.27 17.35 7.43
N VAL A 186 9.61 16.19 7.36
CA VAL A 186 9.71 15.27 6.23
C VAL A 186 8.34 14.84 5.73
N ASP A 187 8.18 14.93 4.42
CA ASP A 187 7.07 14.31 3.69
C ASP A 187 7.44 12.85 3.36
N ARG A 188 6.74 11.89 3.98
CA ARG A 188 7.00 10.46 3.75
C ARG A 188 6.70 10.02 2.32
N GLU A 189 5.77 10.70 1.63
CA GLU A 189 5.43 10.36 0.25
C GLU A 189 6.57 10.71 -0.69
N ARG A 190 7.45 11.64 -0.29
CA ARG A 190 8.67 11.99 -1.00
C ARG A 190 9.89 11.20 -0.52
N ARG A 191 9.98 10.90 0.78
CA ARG A 191 11.14 10.19 1.37
C ARG A 191 10.70 8.94 2.14
N PRO A 192 10.18 7.91 1.45
CA PRO A 192 9.77 6.66 2.11
C PRO A 192 10.97 5.93 2.74
N ASP A 193 12.18 6.14 2.23
CA ASP A 193 13.43 5.60 2.76
C ASP A 193 13.75 6.17 4.15
N VAL A 194 13.58 7.47 4.33
CA VAL A 194 13.74 8.14 5.63
C VAL A 194 12.62 7.70 6.57
N ASP A 195 11.37 7.71 6.08
CA ASP A 195 10.20 7.27 6.84
C ASP A 195 10.38 5.86 7.41
N ALA A 196 10.70 4.87 6.56
CA ALA A 196 10.90 3.49 6.99
C ALA A 196 12.02 3.36 8.04
N THR A 197 13.17 4.00 7.79
CA THR A 197 14.33 3.95 8.69
C THR A 197 13.97 4.44 10.10
N TYR A 198 13.34 5.62 10.19
CA TYR A 198 12.99 6.21 11.49
C TYR A 198 11.76 5.55 12.10
N MET A 199 10.84 5.00 11.30
CA MET A 199 9.70 4.22 11.80
C MET A 199 10.17 2.92 12.46
N THR A 200 11.13 2.22 11.87
CA THR A 200 11.77 1.04 12.50
C THR A 200 12.41 1.43 13.82
N ALA A 201 13.16 2.53 13.87
CA ALA A 201 13.79 3.02 15.10
C ALA A 201 12.76 3.35 16.20
N VAL A 202 11.70 4.10 15.86
CA VAL A 202 10.63 4.45 16.80
C VAL A 202 9.90 3.21 17.30
N THR A 203 9.61 2.26 16.42
CA THR A 203 8.93 1.01 16.80
C THR A 203 9.78 0.18 17.76
N LEU A 204 11.11 0.14 17.57
CA LEU A 204 12.02 -0.54 18.51
C LEU A 204 12.03 0.10 19.90
N ILE A 205 11.90 1.43 19.96
CA ILE A 205 11.95 2.19 21.22
C ILE A 205 10.61 2.11 21.96
N SER A 206 9.51 2.34 21.25
CA SER A 206 8.19 2.55 21.86
C SER A 206 7.29 1.31 21.82
N GLY A 207 7.64 0.30 21.01
CA GLY A 207 6.82 -0.87 20.72
C GLY A 207 5.72 -0.64 19.68
N GLN A 208 5.53 0.60 19.21
CA GLN A 208 4.50 0.94 18.22
C GLN A 208 4.96 2.02 17.24
N GLY A 209 4.37 2.02 16.05
CA GLY A 209 4.65 3.01 15.00
C GLY A 209 3.38 3.74 14.56
N GLY A 210 3.54 4.85 13.85
CA GLY A 210 2.42 5.61 13.29
C GLY A 210 2.79 7.05 12.95
N TRP A 211 1.87 7.70 12.23
CA TRP A 211 2.00 9.11 11.88
C TRP A 211 0.98 9.96 12.65
N PRO A 212 1.34 11.19 13.08
CA PRO A 212 2.63 11.85 12.91
C PRO A 212 3.73 11.13 13.67
N MET A 213 4.90 11.00 13.05
CA MET A 213 6.07 10.39 13.70
C MET A 213 6.93 11.50 14.32
N SER A 214 7.29 11.33 15.58
CA SER A 214 8.11 12.25 16.37
C SER A 214 9.37 11.52 16.84
N SER A 215 10.53 11.86 16.25
CA SER A 215 11.80 11.20 16.53
C SER A 215 12.86 12.20 16.96
N PHE A 216 13.60 11.89 18.02
CA PHE A 216 14.68 12.73 18.56
C PHE A 216 16.02 12.09 18.25
N LEU A 217 16.87 12.84 17.56
CA LEU A 217 18.12 12.33 17.00
C LEU A 217 19.34 13.04 17.55
N SER A 218 20.47 12.34 17.56
CA SER A 218 21.78 12.97 17.71
C SER A 218 22.08 13.89 16.51
N PRO A 219 23.07 14.80 16.61
CA PRO A 219 23.53 15.61 15.48
C PRO A 219 23.95 14.81 14.23
N GLU A 220 24.33 13.53 14.40
CA GLU A 220 24.66 12.59 13.33
C GLU A 220 23.42 11.94 12.69
N GLY A 221 22.23 12.19 13.23
CA GLY A 221 20.96 11.66 12.75
C GLY A 221 20.61 10.29 13.30
N LYS A 222 21.16 9.87 14.45
CA LYS A 222 20.82 8.59 15.09
C LYS A 222 19.70 8.77 16.10
N THR A 223 18.65 7.97 16.03
CA THR A 223 17.51 8.05 16.95
C THR A 223 17.89 7.56 18.34
N PHE A 224 17.63 8.36 19.37
CA PHE A 224 17.72 7.91 20.78
C PHE A 224 16.36 7.86 21.47
N PHE A 225 15.35 8.59 20.99
CA PHE A 225 13.99 8.56 21.54
C PHE A 225 12.96 8.81 20.43
N GLY A 226 11.73 8.34 20.62
CA GLY A 226 10.64 8.72 19.73
C GLY A 226 9.30 8.06 20.05
N GLY A 227 8.29 8.52 19.33
CA GLY A 227 6.91 8.06 19.42
C GLY A 227 6.08 8.65 18.28
N THR A 228 4.76 8.69 18.46
CA THR A 228 3.83 9.17 17.44
C THR A 228 3.32 10.58 17.79
N TYR A 229 2.04 10.69 18.09
CA TYR A 229 1.38 11.90 18.56
C TYR A 229 1.66 12.12 20.06
N TYR A 230 1.94 13.37 20.43
CA TYR A 230 2.04 13.81 21.81
C TYR A 230 1.09 15.01 22.03
N PRO A 231 0.18 14.94 23.03
CA PRO A 231 -0.60 16.10 23.44
C PRO A 231 0.31 17.28 23.85
N PRO A 232 -0.12 18.54 23.70
CA PRO A 232 0.74 19.72 23.90
C PRO A 232 1.46 19.80 25.25
N GLU A 233 0.77 19.43 26.34
CA GLU A 233 1.36 19.46 27.69
C GLU A 233 2.44 18.39 27.85
N GLU A 234 2.16 17.15 27.42
CA GLU A 234 3.12 16.04 27.44
C GLU A 234 4.32 16.33 26.54
N PHE A 235 4.07 16.90 25.36
CA PHE A 235 5.12 17.27 24.41
C PHE A 235 6.04 18.36 25.00
N THR A 236 5.48 19.34 25.71
CA THR A 236 6.25 20.37 26.40
C THR A 236 7.17 19.77 27.47
N GLN A 237 6.63 18.88 28.32
CA GLN A 237 7.41 18.20 29.35
C GLN A 237 8.51 17.32 28.74
N LEU A 238 8.21 16.63 27.64
CA LEU A 238 9.15 15.79 26.92
C LEU A 238 10.33 16.61 26.36
N ILE A 239 10.06 17.71 25.66
CA ILE A 239 11.11 18.62 25.12
C ILE A 239 12.02 19.12 26.23
N GLN A 240 11.44 19.57 27.34
CA GLN A 240 12.20 20.06 28.50
C GLN A 240 13.07 18.97 29.11
N ARG A 241 12.53 17.75 29.26
CA ARG A 241 13.25 16.60 29.80
C ARG A 241 14.41 16.17 28.91
N ILE A 242 14.20 16.08 27.59
CA ILE A 242 15.25 15.73 26.64
C ILE A 242 16.36 16.78 26.65
N ASN A 243 16.02 18.08 26.68
CA ASN A 243 17.01 19.14 26.74
C ASN A 243 17.86 19.10 28.03
N LEU A 244 17.24 18.85 29.18
CA LEU A 244 17.95 18.68 30.44
C LEU A 244 18.95 17.53 30.34
N LEU A 245 18.48 16.36 29.90
CA LEU A 245 19.30 15.16 29.80
C LEU A 245 20.40 15.30 28.73
N TRP A 246 20.15 16.00 27.62
CA TRP A 246 21.18 16.28 26.62
C TRP A 246 22.33 17.14 27.17
N ARG A 247 22.05 18.05 28.11
CA ARG A 247 23.05 18.89 28.75
C ARG A 247 23.81 18.17 29.86
N GLU A 248 23.12 17.32 30.62
CA GLU A 248 23.67 16.66 31.81
C GLU A 248 24.32 15.30 31.50
N ASP A 249 23.76 14.52 30.57
CA ASP A 249 24.16 13.14 30.27
C ASP A 249 24.17 12.85 28.75
N GLN A 250 24.87 13.69 28.00
CA GLN A 250 24.97 13.56 26.54
C GLN A 250 25.55 12.19 26.12
N ALA A 251 26.47 11.63 26.92
CA ALA A 251 27.14 10.38 26.60
C ALA A 251 26.19 9.19 26.60
N GLU A 252 25.26 9.11 27.57
CA GLU A 252 24.25 8.05 27.61
C GLU A 252 23.31 8.11 26.39
N PHE A 253 22.89 9.31 25.99
CA PHE A 253 22.04 9.52 24.80
C PHE A 253 22.73 9.09 23.51
N LEU A 254 24.02 9.39 23.35
CA LEU A 254 24.79 8.96 22.19
C LEU A 254 24.98 7.43 22.16
N ALA A 255 25.23 6.81 23.32
CA ALA A 255 25.31 5.35 23.42
C ALA A 255 23.98 4.67 23.09
N GLN A 256 22.86 5.23 23.57
CA GLN A 256 21.52 4.75 23.20
C GLN A 256 21.27 4.92 21.70
N ALA A 257 21.66 6.05 21.12
CA ALA A 257 21.53 6.30 19.69
C ALA A 257 22.33 5.30 18.85
N ASP A 258 23.55 4.95 19.29
CA ASP A 258 24.39 3.95 18.65
C ASP A 258 23.76 2.55 18.71
N ASN A 259 23.24 2.14 19.88
CA ASN A 259 22.57 0.84 20.05
C ASN A 259 21.32 0.72 19.15
N VAL A 260 20.52 1.80 19.06
CA VAL A 260 19.32 1.81 18.19
C VAL A 260 19.74 1.77 16.71
N ALA A 261 20.77 2.52 16.32
CA ALA A 261 21.27 2.51 14.95
C ALA A 261 21.81 1.13 14.54
N GLU A 262 22.55 0.46 15.44
CA GLU A 262 23.02 -0.91 15.22
C GLU A 262 21.85 -1.89 15.08
N ALA A 263 20.85 -1.82 15.97
CA ALA A 263 19.67 -2.68 15.90
C ALA A 263 18.87 -2.48 14.60
N VAL A 264 18.69 -1.23 14.13
CA VAL A 264 18.03 -0.94 12.85
C VAL A 264 18.84 -1.49 11.67
N ALA A 265 20.16 -1.32 11.69
CA ALA A 265 21.04 -1.88 10.68
C ALA A 265 20.97 -3.42 10.68
N GLU A 266 20.97 -4.06 11.85
CA GLU A 266 20.85 -5.51 11.99
C GLU A 266 19.53 -6.06 11.45
N LEU A 267 18.39 -5.41 11.75
CA LEU A 267 17.09 -5.80 11.20
C LEU A 267 17.00 -5.62 9.69
N SER A 268 17.75 -4.65 9.15
CA SER A 268 17.83 -4.40 7.71
C SER A 268 18.73 -5.38 6.98
N MET A 269 19.63 -6.04 7.71
CA MET A 269 20.54 -7.04 7.17
C MET A 269 19.86 -8.41 7.14
N THR A 270 19.75 -8.97 5.94
CA THR A 270 19.22 -10.32 5.70
C THR A 270 20.27 -11.40 5.99
N ARG A 271 20.96 -11.28 7.13
CA ARG A 271 22.07 -12.15 7.56
C ARG A 271 21.62 -13.45 8.23
N ALA A 272 20.34 -13.54 8.57
CA ALA A 272 19.81 -14.77 9.12
C ALA A 272 20.06 -15.91 8.14
N LYS A 273 20.57 -17.05 8.65
CA LYS A 273 20.89 -18.20 7.81
C LYS A 273 19.65 -18.57 6.99
N ALA A 274 19.82 -18.61 5.66
CA ALA A 274 18.75 -18.94 4.75
C ALA A 274 18.05 -20.23 5.19
N GLN A 275 16.72 -20.19 5.23
CA GLN A 275 15.88 -21.31 5.61
C GLN A 275 15.20 -21.90 4.38
N GLU A 276 14.89 -23.18 4.43
CA GLU A 276 14.14 -23.83 3.36
C GLU A 276 12.72 -23.27 3.34
N LEU A 277 12.40 -22.56 2.26
CA LEU A 277 11.05 -22.12 1.96
C LEU A 277 10.39 -23.14 1.04
N GLY A 278 9.15 -23.48 1.37
CA GLY A 278 8.33 -24.35 0.54
C GLY A 278 6.86 -24.01 0.69
N VAL A 279 6.03 -24.82 0.02
CA VAL A 279 4.57 -24.67 0.02
C VAL A 279 3.98 -24.65 1.43
N GLU A 280 4.62 -25.32 2.40
CA GLU A 280 4.19 -25.31 3.81
C GLU A 280 4.36 -23.95 4.51
N THR A 281 5.34 -23.13 4.12
CA THR A 281 5.48 -21.76 4.67
C THR A 281 4.36 -20.86 4.18
N VAL A 282 3.99 -20.98 2.90
CA VAL A 282 2.83 -20.28 2.32
C VAL A 282 1.55 -20.67 3.05
N LYS A 283 1.31 -21.98 3.26
CA LYS A 283 0.15 -22.48 4.01
C LYS A 283 0.10 -21.94 5.45
N ARG A 284 1.23 -21.90 6.17
CA ARG A 284 1.30 -21.30 7.50
C ARG A 284 0.94 -19.81 7.49
N GLY A 285 1.40 -19.07 6.48
CA GLY A 285 0.99 -17.68 6.26
C GLY A 285 -0.51 -17.53 6.11
N VAL A 286 -1.12 -18.31 5.22
CA VAL A 286 -2.58 -18.34 5.01
C VAL A 286 -3.33 -18.66 6.31
N ILE A 287 -2.92 -19.71 7.04
CA ILE A 287 -3.53 -20.09 8.33
C ILE A 287 -3.41 -18.94 9.34
N SER A 288 -2.26 -18.29 9.42
CA SER A 288 -2.05 -17.18 10.34
C SER A 288 -2.96 -15.99 10.02
N ILE A 289 -3.11 -15.61 8.75
CA ILE A 289 -4.02 -14.54 8.33
C ILE A 289 -5.46 -14.91 8.67
N MET A 290 -5.88 -16.14 8.34
CA MET A 290 -7.24 -16.62 8.58
C MET A 290 -7.59 -16.71 10.07
N SER A 291 -6.61 -16.85 10.97
CA SER A 291 -6.84 -16.80 12.42
C SER A 291 -7.29 -15.43 12.95
N ALA A 292 -7.02 -14.37 12.19
CA ALA A 292 -7.43 -13.00 12.49
C ALA A 292 -8.66 -12.54 11.70
N TYR A 293 -9.29 -13.46 10.96
CA TYR A 293 -10.48 -13.17 10.16
C TYR A 293 -11.69 -12.85 11.05
N ASP A 294 -12.40 -11.78 10.71
CA ASP A 294 -13.63 -11.37 11.36
C ASP A 294 -14.83 -12.04 10.69
N ASP A 295 -15.27 -13.18 11.22
CA ASP A 295 -16.42 -13.94 10.70
C ASP A 295 -17.73 -13.13 10.71
N LEU A 296 -17.83 -12.05 11.51
CA LEU A 296 -19.04 -11.24 11.65
C LEU A 296 -19.12 -10.08 10.65
N GLN A 297 -17.99 -9.42 10.37
CA GLN A 297 -17.95 -8.20 9.55
C GLN A 297 -17.06 -8.33 8.30
N GLY A 298 -16.41 -9.48 8.10
CA GLY A 298 -15.40 -9.67 7.06
C GLY A 298 -14.12 -8.88 7.34
N GLY A 299 -13.04 -9.15 6.63
CA GLY A 299 -11.74 -8.52 6.87
C GLY A 299 -10.96 -9.10 8.03
N TYR A 300 -9.87 -8.43 8.40
CA TYR A 300 -8.86 -8.98 9.31
C TYR A 300 -8.48 -7.97 10.38
N GLY A 301 -8.33 -8.43 11.61
CA GLY A 301 -7.97 -7.58 12.75
C GLY A 301 -9.17 -6.85 13.38
N GLN A 302 -8.87 -5.78 14.11
CA GLN A 302 -9.84 -4.97 14.87
C GLN A 302 -9.77 -3.50 14.46
N ALA A 303 -10.69 -2.69 14.97
CA ALA A 303 -10.78 -1.25 14.72
C ALA A 303 -9.55 -0.50 15.27
N PRO A 304 -9.03 0.53 14.56
CA PRO A 304 -9.42 0.95 13.20
C PRO A 304 -9.05 -0.11 12.15
N LYS A 305 -9.98 -0.36 11.22
CA LYS A 305 -9.93 -1.48 10.29
C LYS A 305 -9.48 -1.05 8.89
N PHE A 306 -8.38 -1.63 8.44
CA PHE A 306 -7.77 -1.38 7.13
C PHE A 306 -8.09 -2.54 6.16
N PRO A 307 -8.23 -2.28 4.85
CA PRO A 307 -8.39 -3.34 3.85
C PRO A 307 -7.24 -4.36 3.84
N ASN A 308 -6.01 -3.92 4.15
CA ASN A 308 -4.80 -4.75 4.21
C ASN A 308 -4.58 -5.56 2.92
N GLU A 309 -4.45 -4.84 1.81
CA GLU A 309 -4.38 -5.37 0.45
C GLU A 309 -3.33 -6.47 0.23
N PRO A 310 -2.12 -6.42 0.81
CA PRO A 310 -1.16 -7.53 0.72
C PRO A 310 -1.70 -8.85 1.27
N LEU A 311 -2.46 -8.84 2.37
CA LEU A 311 -3.09 -10.05 2.92
C LEU A 311 -4.09 -10.63 1.92
N LEU A 312 -4.94 -9.78 1.35
CA LEU A 312 -5.93 -10.18 0.34
C LEU A 312 -5.27 -10.76 -0.92
N PHE A 313 -4.14 -10.19 -1.35
CA PHE A 313 -3.38 -10.73 -2.49
C PHE A 313 -2.85 -12.15 -2.23
N LEU A 314 -2.38 -12.44 -1.02
CA LEU A 314 -1.92 -13.80 -0.65
C LEU A 314 -3.07 -14.80 -0.62
N LEU A 315 -4.21 -14.42 -0.02
CA LEU A 315 -5.38 -15.29 0.02
C LEU A 315 -5.94 -15.57 -1.38
N LEU A 316 -6.02 -14.54 -2.24
CA LEU A 316 -6.39 -14.71 -3.64
C LEU A 316 -5.40 -15.63 -4.37
N ASN A 317 -4.11 -15.44 -4.18
CA ASN A 317 -3.07 -16.27 -4.80
C ASN A 317 -3.18 -17.73 -4.35
N HIS A 318 -3.46 -17.99 -3.07
CA HIS A 318 -3.69 -19.33 -2.54
C HIS A 318 -4.87 -20.03 -3.22
N VAL A 319 -6.02 -19.34 -3.33
CA VAL A 319 -7.23 -19.87 -4.00
C VAL A 319 -7.04 -20.01 -5.51
N GLU A 320 -6.21 -19.17 -6.13
CA GLU A 320 -5.90 -19.31 -7.55
C GLU A 320 -5.11 -20.59 -7.86
N HIS A 321 -4.30 -21.05 -6.92
CA HIS A 321 -3.48 -22.27 -7.03
C HIS A 321 -4.16 -23.55 -6.54
N GLY A 322 -5.31 -23.46 -5.88
CA GLY A 322 -5.97 -24.62 -5.32
C GLY A 322 -7.37 -24.31 -4.81
N VAL A 323 -8.17 -25.36 -4.64
CA VAL A 323 -9.54 -25.19 -4.15
C VAL A 323 -9.52 -25.13 -2.63
N ASP A 324 -9.62 -23.92 -2.08
CA ASP A 324 -9.84 -23.69 -0.65
C ASP A 324 -11.11 -22.86 -0.45
N LYS A 325 -12.22 -23.56 -0.18
CA LYS A 325 -13.55 -22.94 -0.07
C LYS A 325 -13.68 -22.02 1.14
N TYR A 326 -13.00 -22.35 2.23
CA TYR A 326 -13.09 -21.53 3.44
C TYR A 326 -12.41 -20.18 3.22
N VAL A 327 -11.24 -20.18 2.58
CA VAL A 327 -10.54 -18.94 2.19
C VAL A 327 -11.30 -18.17 1.11
N LEU A 328 -11.89 -18.85 0.11
CA LEU A 328 -12.70 -18.18 -0.91
C LEU A 328 -13.93 -17.50 -0.29
N ASN A 329 -14.64 -18.18 0.61
CA ASN A 329 -15.80 -17.60 1.29
C ASN A 329 -15.43 -16.40 2.17
N SER A 330 -14.27 -16.43 2.84
CA SER A 330 -13.80 -15.30 3.64
C SER A 330 -13.42 -14.09 2.78
N LEU A 331 -12.78 -14.33 1.63
CA LEU A 331 -12.53 -13.29 0.64
C LEU A 331 -13.83 -12.68 0.13
N GLU A 332 -14.80 -13.50 -0.26
CA GLU A 332 -16.10 -13.03 -0.74
C GLU A 332 -16.81 -12.17 0.31
N HIS A 333 -16.92 -12.68 1.54
CA HIS A 333 -17.54 -11.93 2.64
C HIS A 333 -16.83 -10.61 2.91
N THR A 334 -15.49 -10.61 2.94
CA THR A 334 -14.68 -9.41 3.13
C THR A 334 -14.90 -8.37 2.03
N LEU A 335 -14.93 -8.80 0.77
CA LEU A 335 -15.13 -7.90 -0.37
C LEU A 335 -16.56 -7.38 -0.44
N ASP A 336 -17.56 -8.20 -0.11
CA ASP A 336 -18.96 -7.82 -0.04
C ASP A 336 -19.18 -6.79 1.09
N THR A 337 -18.70 -7.05 2.31
CA THR A 337 -18.89 -6.12 3.45
C THR A 337 -18.16 -4.80 3.27
N MET A 338 -16.94 -4.81 2.70
CA MET A 338 -16.25 -3.57 2.35
C MET A 338 -17.00 -2.75 1.29
N ALA A 339 -17.54 -3.40 0.25
CA ALA A 339 -18.29 -2.71 -0.81
C ALA A 339 -19.66 -2.18 -0.34
N HIS A 340 -20.26 -2.82 0.66
CA HIS A 340 -21.52 -2.38 1.26
C HIS A 340 -21.32 -1.31 2.35
N GLY A 341 -20.15 -1.27 2.97
CA GLY A 341 -19.82 -0.31 4.01
C GLY A 341 -19.67 1.14 3.52
N GLY A 342 -19.65 2.07 4.46
CA GLY A 342 -19.36 3.49 4.19
C GLY A 342 -17.89 3.76 3.84
N ILE A 343 -16.99 2.78 4.02
CA ILE A 343 -15.63 2.84 3.46
C ILE A 343 -15.62 2.91 1.93
N TYR A 344 -16.66 2.37 1.28
CA TYR A 344 -16.87 2.52 -0.15
C TYR A 344 -17.82 3.68 -0.43
N ASP A 345 -17.42 4.63 -1.28
CA ASP A 345 -18.28 5.75 -1.67
C ASP A 345 -19.40 5.24 -2.59
N GLN A 346 -20.58 5.01 -2.00
CA GLN A 346 -21.76 4.44 -2.65
C GLN A 346 -22.24 5.25 -3.87
N ILE A 347 -21.90 6.53 -3.95
CA ILE A 347 -22.36 7.45 -5.01
C ILE A 347 -21.31 7.63 -6.09
N GLY A 348 -20.08 7.96 -5.70
CA GLY A 348 -18.99 8.29 -6.63
C GLY A 348 -18.08 7.13 -6.99
N GLY A 349 -18.15 6.02 -6.27
CA GLY A 349 -17.14 4.98 -6.30
C GLY A 349 -15.82 5.41 -5.64
N GLY A 350 -14.89 4.46 -5.58
CA GLY A 350 -13.63 4.64 -4.89
C GLY A 350 -13.72 4.33 -3.39
N PHE A 351 -12.64 3.78 -2.85
CA PHE A 351 -12.53 3.46 -1.43
C PHE A 351 -11.85 4.57 -0.64
N HIS A 352 -12.39 4.84 0.53
CA HIS A 352 -11.70 5.55 1.59
C HIS A 352 -10.60 4.67 2.20
N ARG A 353 -9.60 5.29 2.83
CA ARG A 353 -8.36 4.60 3.23
C ARG A 353 -8.58 3.52 4.27
N TYR A 354 -9.42 3.77 5.28
CA TYR A 354 -9.76 2.82 6.33
C TYR A 354 -11.04 3.22 7.06
N SER A 355 -11.57 2.28 7.85
CA SER A 355 -12.73 2.47 8.71
C SER A 355 -12.31 2.64 10.17
N THR A 356 -12.91 3.58 10.88
CA THR A 356 -12.70 3.75 12.34
C THR A 356 -13.37 2.67 13.16
N ASP A 357 -14.39 2.01 12.61
CA ASP A 357 -15.12 0.92 13.25
C ASP A 357 -14.95 -0.41 12.52
N ASN A 358 -15.35 -1.51 13.18
CA ASN A 358 -15.19 -2.87 12.67
C ASN A 358 -16.15 -3.25 11.53
N ARG A 359 -17.25 -2.51 11.35
CA ARG A 359 -18.34 -2.78 10.39
C ARG A 359 -18.14 -2.10 9.04
N TRP A 360 -16.98 -1.47 8.82
CA TRP A 360 -16.68 -0.71 7.61
C TRP A 360 -17.59 0.50 7.38
N ARG A 361 -18.24 1.02 8.42
CA ARG A 361 -19.29 2.03 8.29
C ARG A 361 -18.77 3.45 8.31
N VAL A 362 -17.86 3.77 9.22
CA VAL A 362 -17.37 5.13 9.45
C VAL A 362 -15.96 5.26 8.88
N PRO A 363 -15.80 5.78 7.65
CA PRO A 363 -14.49 5.95 7.05
C PRO A 363 -13.71 7.09 7.70
N HIS A 364 -12.39 7.01 7.59
CA HIS A 364 -11.61 8.23 7.39
C HIS A 364 -11.66 8.59 5.91
N PHE A 365 -12.22 9.75 5.59
CA PHE A 365 -12.71 10.07 4.24
C PHE A 365 -11.62 10.33 3.18
N GLU A 366 -10.36 10.23 3.56
CA GLU A 366 -9.20 10.25 2.67
C GLU A 366 -9.28 9.13 1.61
N LYS A 367 -8.95 9.45 0.35
CA LYS A 367 -8.82 8.45 -0.72
C LYS A 367 -7.43 8.51 -1.34
N MET A 368 -6.72 7.37 -1.29
CA MET A 368 -5.36 7.26 -1.83
C MET A 368 -5.35 6.50 -3.16
N LEU A 369 -4.48 6.92 -4.08
CA LEU A 369 -4.33 6.25 -5.38
C LEU A 369 -3.95 4.78 -5.24
N TYR A 370 -3.05 4.45 -4.31
CA TYR A 370 -2.60 3.07 -4.10
C TYR A 370 -3.72 2.15 -3.57
N ASN A 371 -4.66 2.67 -2.77
CA ASN A 371 -5.83 1.91 -2.34
C ASN A 371 -6.72 1.60 -3.55
N GLN A 372 -6.99 2.62 -4.39
CA GLN A 372 -7.79 2.42 -5.61
C GLN A 372 -7.16 1.38 -6.53
N ALA A 373 -5.85 1.47 -6.75
CA ALA A 373 -5.10 0.57 -7.61
C ALA A 373 -5.15 -0.88 -7.11
N ASN A 374 -4.80 -1.10 -5.84
CA ASN A 374 -4.69 -2.46 -5.29
C ASN A 374 -6.07 -3.10 -5.06
N LEU A 375 -7.05 -2.34 -4.55
CA LEU A 375 -8.42 -2.86 -4.40
C LEU A 375 -9.05 -3.17 -5.76
N SER A 376 -8.84 -2.35 -6.80
CA SER A 376 -9.31 -2.68 -8.16
C SER A 376 -8.76 -4.02 -8.63
N ARG A 377 -7.46 -4.29 -8.42
CA ARG A 377 -6.84 -5.59 -8.76
C ARG A 377 -7.45 -6.74 -7.96
N ILE A 378 -7.71 -6.53 -6.67
CA ILE A 378 -8.32 -7.53 -5.77
C ILE A 378 -9.74 -7.85 -6.21
N TYR A 379 -10.60 -6.86 -6.45
CA TYR A 379 -11.97 -7.07 -6.94
C TYR A 379 -12.01 -7.71 -8.33
N LEU A 380 -11.09 -7.35 -9.24
CA LEU A 380 -10.96 -8.01 -10.55
C LEU A 380 -10.58 -9.50 -10.43
N ARG A 381 -9.66 -9.84 -9.52
CA ARG A 381 -9.29 -11.24 -9.23
C ARG A 381 -10.42 -11.98 -8.54
N GLY A 382 -11.12 -11.34 -7.61
CA GLY A 382 -12.35 -11.84 -7.00
C GLY A 382 -13.40 -12.17 -8.06
N TRP A 383 -13.68 -11.25 -8.99
CA TRP A 383 -14.57 -11.46 -10.14
C TRP A 383 -14.15 -12.67 -10.98
N LYS A 384 -12.86 -12.81 -11.32
CA LYS A 384 -12.36 -13.98 -12.07
C LYS A 384 -12.55 -15.30 -11.34
N LEU A 385 -12.48 -15.30 -10.01
CA LEU A 385 -12.67 -16.50 -9.20
C LEU A 385 -14.15 -16.87 -9.05
N THR A 386 -15.01 -15.89 -8.79
CA THR A 386 -16.39 -16.14 -8.35
C THR A 386 -17.43 -15.94 -9.44
N SER A 387 -17.12 -15.16 -10.48
CA SER A 387 -18.10 -14.66 -11.46
C SER A 387 -19.25 -13.86 -10.82
N LYS A 388 -19.04 -13.21 -9.67
CA LYS A 388 -20.00 -12.29 -9.02
C LYS A 388 -20.01 -10.90 -9.68
N PRO A 389 -21.09 -10.48 -10.39
CA PRO A 389 -21.10 -9.23 -11.15
C PRO A 389 -20.82 -7.98 -10.31
N ALA A 390 -21.22 -8.00 -9.03
CA ALA A 390 -20.93 -6.95 -8.07
C ALA A 390 -19.44 -6.61 -7.97
N PHE A 391 -18.53 -7.60 -8.03
CA PHE A 391 -17.09 -7.35 -7.96
C PHE A 391 -16.56 -6.63 -9.20
N ALA A 392 -17.05 -7.00 -10.40
CA ALA A 392 -16.72 -6.27 -11.62
C ALA A 392 -17.28 -4.84 -11.59
N ARG A 393 -18.49 -4.63 -11.06
CA ARG A 393 -19.10 -3.30 -10.89
C ARG A 393 -18.27 -2.42 -9.96
N VAL A 394 -17.89 -2.91 -8.78
CA VAL A 394 -17.07 -2.19 -7.80
C VAL A 394 -15.70 -1.83 -8.39
N ALA A 395 -15.07 -2.76 -9.11
CA ALA A 395 -13.81 -2.48 -9.82
C ALA A 395 -13.96 -1.35 -10.86
N ARG A 396 -15.01 -1.38 -11.70
CA ARG A 396 -15.29 -0.31 -12.68
C ARG A 396 -15.48 1.04 -11.99
N GLN A 397 -16.32 1.08 -10.95
CA GLN A 397 -16.62 2.32 -10.24
C GLN A 397 -15.39 2.95 -9.57
N MET A 398 -14.45 2.15 -9.05
CA MET A 398 -13.15 2.66 -8.58
C MET A 398 -12.30 3.26 -9.72
N LEU A 399 -12.20 2.56 -10.85
CA LEU A 399 -11.43 3.02 -12.01
C LEU A 399 -12.05 4.28 -12.64
N ASP A 400 -13.37 4.34 -12.72
CA ASP A 400 -14.11 5.50 -13.22
C ASP A 400 -13.96 6.71 -12.29
N TYR A 401 -13.87 6.50 -10.97
CA TYR A 401 -13.49 7.54 -10.02
C TYR A 401 -12.09 8.09 -10.32
N VAL A 402 -11.09 7.21 -10.52
CA VAL A 402 -9.72 7.64 -10.84
C VAL A 402 -9.67 8.39 -12.18
N LEU A 403 -10.37 7.93 -13.20
CA LEU A 403 -10.47 8.63 -14.49
C LEU A 403 -11.09 10.02 -14.35
N ARG A 404 -12.16 10.13 -13.55
CA ARG A 404 -12.94 11.35 -13.40
C ARG A 404 -12.25 12.40 -12.52
N GLU A 405 -11.61 11.97 -11.43
CA GLU A 405 -11.21 12.88 -10.33
C GLU A 405 -9.71 12.90 -10.07
N MET A 406 -8.98 11.84 -10.43
CA MET A 406 -7.54 11.71 -10.11
C MET A 406 -6.63 11.71 -11.35
N THR A 407 -7.16 11.86 -12.56
CA THR A 407 -6.35 11.82 -13.78
C THR A 407 -5.85 13.21 -14.18
N ALA A 408 -4.55 13.32 -14.41
CA ALA A 408 -3.95 14.57 -14.87
C ALA A 408 -4.20 14.81 -16.38
N PRO A 409 -4.52 16.05 -16.80
CA PRO A 409 -4.72 16.40 -18.19
C PRO A 409 -3.52 16.13 -19.10
N GLU A 410 -2.30 16.08 -18.57
CA GLU A 410 -1.04 15.76 -19.27
C GLU A 410 -0.77 14.26 -19.38
N GLY A 411 -1.35 13.46 -18.47
CA GLY A 411 -1.09 12.03 -18.32
C GLY A 411 -0.66 11.68 -16.89
N GLY A 412 -0.85 10.42 -16.50
CA GLY A 412 -0.62 9.99 -15.12
C GLY A 412 -1.79 10.32 -14.18
N PHE A 413 -1.60 9.96 -12.92
CA PHE A 413 -2.60 10.00 -11.87
C PHE A 413 -2.06 10.70 -10.62
N TYR A 414 -2.90 11.56 -10.05
CA TYR A 414 -2.67 12.28 -8.80
C TYR A 414 -2.69 11.34 -7.59
N SER A 415 -2.08 11.76 -6.47
CA SER A 415 -1.72 10.85 -5.40
C SER A 415 -2.86 10.59 -4.41
N ALA A 416 -3.64 11.61 -4.05
CA ALA A 416 -4.64 11.51 -3.00
C ALA A 416 -5.73 12.59 -3.07
N THR A 417 -6.86 12.33 -2.42
CA THR A 417 -7.89 13.32 -2.06
C THR A 417 -7.98 13.43 -0.55
N ASP A 418 -7.98 14.65 -0.02
CA ASP A 418 -8.07 14.95 1.41
C ASP A 418 -9.38 14.43 2.05
N ALA A 419 -9.36 14.20 3.36
CA ALA A 419 -10.53 13.80 4.12
C ALA A 419 -11.46 14.99 4.42
N ASP A 420 -10.89 16.19 4.52
CA ASP A 420 -11.59 17.41 4.93
C ASP A 420 -12.11 18.22 3.73
N SER A 421 -13.35 18.72 3.87
CA SER A 421 -13.87 19.80 3.04
C SER A 421 -14.54 20.86 3.91
N GLU A 422 -14.29 22.13 3.58
CA GLU A 422 -14.71 23.28 4.40
C GLU A 422 -14.23 23.19 5.87
N GLY A 423 -13.10 22.50 6.12
CA GLY A 423 -12.55 22.30 7.46
C GLY A 423 -13.28 21.25 8.31
N GLU A 424 -14.16 20.44 7.69
CA GLU A 424 -14.87 19.33 8.33
C GLU A 424 -14.62 18.02 7.56
N GLU A 425 -14.18 16.97 8.28
CA GLU A 425 -13.98 15.64 7.70
C GLU A 425 -15.30 15.06 7.16
N GLY A 426 -15.28 14.51 5.94
CA GLY A 426 -16.40 13.77 5.36
C GLY A 426 -17.60 14.60 4.91
N ARG A 427 -17.63 15.92 5.18
CA ARG A 427 -18.75 16.82 4.86
C ARG A 427 -19.20 16.73 3.40
N PHE A 428 -18.24 16.61 2.48
CA PHE A 428 -18.52 16.47 1.05
C PHE A 428 -19.33 15.21 0.72
N PHE A 429 -19.07 14.10 1.42
CA PHE A 429 -19.57 12.76 1.11
C PHE A 429 -20.92 12.45 1.77
N MET A 430 -21.19 13.04 2.94
CA MET A 430 -22.39 12.74 3.73
C MET A 430 -23.67 13.43 3.22
N TRP A 431 -24.83 12.85 3.53
CA TRP A 431 -26.13 13.31 3.05
C TRP A 431 -27.18 13.38 4.17
N THR A 432 -28.05 14.39 4.11
CA THR A 432 -29.30 14.38 4.88
C THR A 432 -30.45 13.86 4.01
N GLN A 433 -31.49 13.29 4.63
CA GLN A 433 -32.68 12.88 3.87
C GLN A 433 -33.32 14.05 3.10
N ALA A 434 -33.24 15.28 3.64
CA ALA A 434 -33.75 16.47 2.97
C ALA A 434 -32.98 16.79 1.68
N GLN A 435 -31.65 16.61 1.69
CA GLN A 435 -30.83 16.77 0.49
C GLN A 435 -31.19 15.72 -0.58
N ILE A 436 -31.41 14.46 -0.19
CA ILE A 436 -31.84 13.40 -1.12
C ILE A 436 -33.22 13.72 -1.73
N LYS A 437 -34.20 14.12 -0.91
CA LYS A 437 -35.54 14.52 -1.38
C LYS A 437 -35.55 15.75 -2.29
N THR A 438 -34.54 16.61 -2.17
CA THR A 438 -34.37 17.78 -3.04
C THR A 438 -33.71 17.40 -4.36
N ALA A 439 -32.77 16.44 -4.33
CA ALA A 439 -31.99 16.04 -5.48
C ALA A 439 -32.72 15.09 -6.44
N LEU A 440 -33.69 14.32 -5.95
CA LEU A 440 -34.38 13.25 -6.67
C LEU A 440 -35.89 13.49 -6.73
N ASN A 441 -36.58 12.78 -7.63
CA ASN A 441 -38.03 12.70 -7.58
C ASN A 441 -38.50 11.91 -6.33
N GLN A 442 -39.80 11.96 -6.03
CA GLN A 442 -40.34 11.39 -4.79
C GLN A 442 -40.11 9.88 -4.64
N ASP A 443 -40.23 9.10 -5.72
CA ASP A 443 -40.06 7.64 -5.68
C ASP A 443 -38.59 7.25 -5.53
N ASP A 444 -37.71 7.90 -6.29
CA ASP A 444 -36.26 7.67 -6.21
C ASP A 444 -35.69 8.12 -4.87
N ALA A 445 -36.18 9.22 -4.31
CA ALA A 445 -35.79 9.67 -2.99
C ALA A 445 -36.20 8.67 -1.90
N ARG A 446 -37.42 8.10 -2.00
CA ARG A 446 -37.89 7.08 -1.05
C ARG A 446 -37.05 5.81 -1.17
N LEU A 447 -36.76 5.38 -2.40
CA LEU A 447 -35.90 4.23 -2.65
C LEU A 447 -34.48 4.44 -2.12
N ALA A 448 -33.84 5.58 -2.41
CA ALA A 448 -32.49 5.88 -1.95
C ALA A 448 -32.38 5.95 -0.42
N ILE A 449 -33.37 6.56 0.25
CA ILE A 449 -33.42 6.64 1.71
C ILE A 449 -33.51 5.26 2.35
N ASP A 450 -34.30 4.35 1.76
CA ASP A 450 -34.49 2.98 2.25
C ASP A 450 -33.26 2.10 1.95
N LEU A 451 -32.80 2.10 0.69
CA LEU A 451 -31.64 1.32 0.26
C LEU A 451 -30.36 1.66 1.03
N TYR A 452 -30.16 2.95 1.34
CA TYR A 452 -28.99 3.43 2.09
C TYR A 452 -29.19 3.52 3.60
N GLU A 453 -30.29 2.96 4.12
CA GLU A 453 -30.62 2.90 5.55
C GLU A 453 -30.50 4.26 6.27
N MET A 454 -30.93 5.33 5.60
CA MET A 454 -30.73 6.69 6.11
C MET A 454 -31.66 6.98 7.30
N SER A 455 -31.09 7.44 8.40
CA SER A 455 -31.83 7.99 9.54
C SER A 455 -32.16 9.48 9.35
N ALA A 456 -33.30 9.93 9.90
CA ALA A 456 -33.66 11.35 9.92
C ALA A 456 -32.77 12.14 10.90
N GLU A 457 -32.33 11.50 11.98
CA GLU A 457 -31.42 12.03 13.00
C GLU A 457 -29.95 11.99 12.56
N GLY A 458 -29.63 11.20 11.53
CA GLY A 458 -28.28 10.98 11.01
C GLY A 458 -27.50 9.93 11.80
N ASP A 459 -26.25 9.72 11.42
CA ASP A 459 -25.38 8.77 12.09
C ASP A 459 -24.93 9.29 13.47
N ALA A 460 -25.01 8.41 14.46
CA ALA A 460 -24.59 8.73 15.82
C ALA A 460 -23.08 9.03 15.87
N GLY A 461 -22.71 10.12 16.55
CA GLY A 461 -21.29 10.47 16.80
C GLY A 461 -20.62 11.34 15.71
N ILE A 462 -21.35 11.78 14.68
CA ILE A 462 -20.82 12.71 13.67
C ILE A 462 -20.95 14.16 14.16
N ASP A 463 -22.13 14.75 14.04
CA ASP A 463 -22.32 16.18 14.32
C ASP A 463 -23.71 16.57 14.83
N GLY A 464 -24.65 15.62 14.89
CA GLY A 464 -26.04 15.87 15.27
C GLY A 464 -26.86 16.70 14.26
N GLN A 465 -26.40 16.89 13.02
CA GLN A 465 -27.11 17.68 11.99
C GLN A 465 -27.87 16.82 10.97
N GLY A 466 -28.18 15.55 11.29
CA GLY A 466 -28.93 14.68 10.39
C GLY A 466 -28.13 14.13 9.21
N ARG A 467 -26.80 14.22 9.25
CA ARG A 467 -25.90 13.72 8.19
C ARG A 467 -25.73 12.21 8.31
N ASN A 468 -25.83 11.52 7.17
CA ASN A 468 -25.66 10.07 7.03
C ASN A 468 -24.49 9.76 6.11
N ILE A 469 -23.74 8.74 6.48
CA ILE A 469 -22.76 8.02 5.68
C ILE A 469 -23.52 6.91 4.97
N LEU A 470 -23.59 7.02 3.64
CA LEU A 470 -24.33 6.05 2.85
C LEU A 470 -23.62 4.69 2.87
N HIS A 471 -24.37 3.66 3.19
CA HIS A 471 -23.95 2.26 3.24
C HIS A 471 -25.17 1.40 2.92
N MET A 472 -24.99 0.10 2.67
CA MET A 472 -26.09 -0.83 2.41
C MET A 472 -26.04 -1.98 3.42
N GLY A 473 -27.18 -2.36 3.99
CA GLY A 473 -27.25 -3.52 4.91
C GLY A 473 -27.22 -4.88 4.19
N GLN A 474 -27.47 -4.91 2.89
CA GLN A 474 -27.46 -6.11 2.05
C GLN A 474 -27.04 -5.76 0.61
N SER A 475 -26.81 -6.78 -0.22
CA SER A 475 -26.48 -6.57 -1.63
C SER A 475 -27.66 -5.98 -2.41
N MET A 476 -27.39 -5.32 -3.54
CA MET A 476 -28.45 -4.79 -4.40
C MET A 476 -29.31 -5.93 -4.98
N GLU A 477 -28.69 -7.07 -5.24
CA GLU A 477 -29.34 -8.29 -5.70
C GLU A 477 -30.31 -8.83 -4.64
N ASP A 478 -29.88 -8.94 -3.38
CA ASP A 478 -30.73 -9.40 -2.27
C ASP A 478 -31.84 -8.39 -1.96
N TYR A 479 -31.54 -7.09 -2.06
CA TYR A 479 -32.54 -6.03 -1.93
C TYR A 479 -33.61 -6.16 -3.02
N ALA A 480 -33.21 -6.33 -4.28
CA ALA A 480 -34.15 -6.50 -5.40
C ALA A 480 -35.03 -7.74 -5.19
N VAL A 481 -34.44 -8.88 -4.82
CA VAL A 481 -35.18 -10.12 -4.58
C VAL A 481 -36.17 -9.97 -3.42
N SER A 482 -35.76 -9.39 -2.29
CA SER A 482 -36.63 -9.18 -1.13
C SER A 482 -37.79 -8.22 -1.42
N HIS A 483 -37.62 -7.30 -2.36
CA HIS A 483 -38.64 -6.36 -2.82
C HIS A 483 -39.37 -6.79 -4.09
N GLN A 484 -39.16 -8.02 -4.58
CA GLN A 484 -39.80 -8.57 -5.78
C GLN A 484 -39.52 -7.74 -7.06
N LEU A 485 -38.32 -7.18 -7.16
CA LEU A 485 -37.81 -6.44 -8.32
C LEU A 485 -36.90 -7.35 -9.15
N GLU A 486 -36.81 -7.08 -10.46
CA GLU A 486 -35.83 -7.77 -11.31
C GLU A 486 -34.42 -7.20 -11.03
N PRO A 487 -33.42 -8.04 -10.66
CA PRO A 487 -32.13 -7.54 -10.17
C PRO A 487 -31.38 -6.63 -11.14
N ASN A 488 -31.31 -6.96 -12.43
CA ASN A 488 -30.50 -6.18 -13.37
C ASN A 488 -31.11 -4.79 -13.61
N SER A 489 -32.42 -4.74 -13.87
CA SER A 489 -33.17 -3.49 -14.02
C SER A 489 -33.13 -2.65 -12.74
N PHE A 490 -33.12 -3.27 -11.56
CA PHE A 490 -32.97 -2.56 -10.30
C PHE A 490 -31.58 -1.93 -10.15
N ILE A 491 -30.52 -2.69 -10.42
CA ILE A 491 -29.14 -2.19 -10.38
C ILE A 491 -28.93 -1.04 -11.36
N ASP A 492 -29.46 -1.14 -12.58
CA ASP A 492 -29.41 -0.07 -13.57
C ASP A 492 -30.15 1.18 -13.08
N HIS A 493 -31.30 1.01 -12.42
CA HIS A 493 -32.06 2.12 -11.85
C HIS A 493 -31.30 2.81 -10.69
N VAL A 494 -30.71 2.04 -9.78
CA VAL A 494 -29.85 2.58 -8.71
C VAL A 494 -28.64 3.32 -9.28
N ALA A 495 -28.04 2.84 -10.37
CA ALA A 495 -26.96 3.54 -11.05
C ALA A 495 -27.40 4.92 -11.57
N GLN A 496 -28.62 5.04 -12.11
CA GLN A 496 -29.18 6.33 -12.55
C GLN A 496 -29.43 7.27 -11.36
N ILE A 497 -29.93 6.75 -10.24
CA ILE A 497 -30.09 7.52 -9.00
C ILE A 497 -28.73 8.07 -8.53
N ASN A 498 -27.71 7.21 -8.47
CA ASN A 498 -26.38 7.60 -8.02
C ASN A 498 -25.72 8.61 -8.96
N GLN A 499 -25.97 8.52 -10.27
CA GLN A 499 -25.50 9.53 -11.22
C GLN A 499 -26.12 10.91 -10.94
N HIS A 500 -27.42 10.99 -10.63
CA HIS A 500 -28.08 12.25 -10.24
C HIS A 500 -27.54 12.80 -8.91
N LEU A 501 -27.35 11.93 -7.92
CA LEU A 501 -26.77 12.30 -6.63
C LEU A 501 -25.32 12.78 -6.79
N LEU A 502 -24.52 12.13 -7.64
CA LEU A 502 -23.15 12.52 -7.93
C LEU A 502 -23.11 13.91 -8.56
N LYS A 503 -23.95 14.17 -9.58
CA LYS A 503 -24.05 15.49 -10.22
C LYS A 503 -24.43 16.59 -9.22
N THR A 504 -25.31 16.27 -8.27
CA THR A 504 -25.69 17.18 -7.19
C THR A 504 -24.53 17.41 -6.21
N ARG A 505 -23.81 16.35 -5.83
CA ARG A 505 -22.64 16.43 -4.94
C ARG A 505 -21.51 17.27 -5.52
N GLN A 506 -21.29 17.20 -6.84
CA GLN A 506 -20.27 17.98 -7.55
C GLN A 506 -20.48 19.50 -7.49
N GLN A 507 -21.64 19.99 -7.02
CA GLN A 507 -21.87 21.42 -6.77
C GLN A 507 -21.38 21.88 -5.39
N ARG A 508 -20.99 20.93 -4.51
CA ARG A 508 -20.40 21.24 -3.19
C ARG A 508 -18.92 21.58 -3.34
N ILE A 509 -18.33 22.19 -2.31
CA ILE A 509 -16.88 22.40 -2.26
C ILE A 509 -16.23 21.01 -2.09
N PRO A 510 -15.37 20.57 -3.05
CA PRO A 510 -14.72 19.27 -2.94
C PRO A 510 -13.57 19.31 -1.91
N PRO A 511 -13.17 18.17 -1.35
CA PRO A 511 -11.92 18.07 -0.61
C PRO A 511 -10.74 18.45 -1.51
N SER A 512 -9.64 18.87 -0.90
CA SER A 512 -8.43 19.25 -1.65
C SER A 512 -7.84 18.02 -2.36
N LEU A 513 -7.48 18.19 -3.63
CA LEU A 513 -6.80 17.17 -4.43
C LEU A 513 -5.29 17.37 -4.32
N ASP A 514 -4.58 16.32 -3.91
CA ASP A 514 -3.12 16.31 -3.93
C ASP A 514 -2.63 15.93 -5.33
N THR A 515 -2.21 16.93 -6.09
CA THR A 515 -1.84 16.79 -7.51
C THR A 515 -0.43 16.25 -7.72
N LYS A 516 0.25 15.76 -6.67
CA LYS A 516 1.52 15.04 -6.85
C LYS A 516 1.29 13.78 -7.68
N ILE A 517 2.11 13.58 -8.70
CA ILE A 517 2.21 12.32 -9.43
C ILE A 517 3.40 11.56 -8.84
N ILE A 518 3.14 10.40 -8.23
CA ILE A 518 4.15 9.53 -7.62
C ILE A 518 4.37 8.31 -8.52
N THR A 519 5.62 8.06 -8.93
CA THR A 519 5.98 7.02 -9.90
C THR A 519 5.56 5.62 -9.44
N ALA A 520 5.87 5.23 -8.20
CA ALA A 520 5.43 3.94 -7.65
C ALA A 520 3.89 3.77 -7.68
N TRP A 521 3.13 4.77 -7.26
CA TRP A 521 1.67 4.68 -7.17
C TRP A 521 1.02 4.69 -8.55
N ASN A 522 1.62 5.42 -9.50
CA ASN A 522 1.22 5.36 -10.90
C ASN A 522 1.51 3.98 -11.51
N GLY A 523 2.65 3.35 -11.17
CA GLY A 523 2.93 1.97 -11.56
C GLY A 523 1.84 0.99 -11.10
N MET A 524 1.38 1.10 -9.85
CA MET A 524 0.25 0.29 -9.36
C MET A 524 -1.03 0.57 -10.14
N MET A 525 -1.35 1.85 -10.39
CA MET A 525 -2.59 2.23 -11.08
C MET A 525 -2.58 1.85 -12.57
N ILE A 526 -1.44 1.98 -13.25
CA ILE A 526 -1.24 1.49 -14.63
C ILE A 526 -1.49 -0.02 -14.68
N THR A 527 -0.93 -0.79 -13.73
CA THR A 527 -1.18 -2.23 -13.62
C THR A 527 -2.67 -2.53 -13.45
N ALA A 528 -3.37 -1.77 -12.60
CA ALA A 528 -4.81 -1.96 -12.37
C ALA A 528 -5.65 -1.66 -13.62
N PHE A 529 -5.39 -0.54 -14.32
CA PHE A 529 -6.08 -0.20 -15.56
C PHE A 529 -5.78 -1.18 -16.70
N ALA A 530 -4.53 -1.62 -16.86
CA ALA A 530 -4.17 -2.60 -17.87
C ALA A 530 -4.87 -3.95 -17.61
N LEU A 531 -4.84 -4.42 -16.36
CA LEU A 531 -5.55 -5.63 -15.95
C LEU A 531 -7.06 -5.53 -16.16
N ALA A 532 -7.66 -4.38 -15.85
CA ALA A 532 -9.07 -4.13 -16.07
C ALA A 532 -9.45 -4.07 -17.54
N GLY A 533 -8.66 -3.38 -18.36
CA GLY A 533 -8.87 -3.29 -19.81
C GLY A 533 -8.90 -4.66 -20.46
N ASP A 534 -8.01 -5.55 -20.02
CA ASP A 534 -7.97 -6.94 -20.46
C ASP A 534 -9.14 -7.78 -19.90
N THR A 535 -9.33 -7.76 -18.57
CA THR A 535 -10.29 -8.60 -17.85
C THR A 535 -11.75 -8.27 -18.13
N LEU A 536 -12.05 -6.98 -18.29
CA LEU A 536 -13.40 -6.44 -18.46
C LEU A 536 -13.71 -6.04 -19.91
N ASN A 537 -12.76 -6.29 -20.81
CA ASN A 537 -12.81 -5.91 -22.22
C ASN A 537 -13.14 -4.42 -22.41
N GLN A 538 -12.34 -3.54 -21.79
CA GLN A 538 -12.52 -2.08 -21.80
C GLN A 538 -11.33 -1.38 -22.44
N ALA A 539 -11.47 -0.96 -23.70
CA ALA A 539 -10.41 -0.29 -24.44
C ALA A 539 -9.97 1.02 -23.77
N ASP A 540 -10.91 1.79 -23.21
CA ASP A 540 -10.62 3.08 -22.58
C ASP A 540 -9.73 2.93 -21.34
N TYR A 541 -9.91 1.85 -20.56
CA TYR A 541 -9.05 1.54 -19.43
C TYR A 541 -7.62 1.21 -19.87
N LEU A 542 -7.47 0.39 -20.93
CA LEU A 542 -6.15 0.09 -21.48
C LEU A 542 -5.47 1.34 -22.05
N ALA A 543 -6.23 2.20 -22.73
CA ALA A 543 -5.73 3.47 -23.24
C ALA A 543 -5.24 4.41 -22.13
N ALA A 544 -5.98 4.48 -21.01
CA ALA A 544 -5.57 5.24 -19.83
C ALA A 544 -4.27 4.70 -19.22
N ALA A 545 -4.12 3.36 -19.13
CA ALA A 545 -2.88 2.73 -18.67
C ALA A 545 -1.67 3.09 -19.53
N ILE A 546 -1.82 2.96 -20.86
CA ILE A 546 -0.75 3.27 -21.83
C ILE A 546 -0.37 4.74 -21.76
N ARG A 547 -1.37 5.64 -21.71
CA ARG A 547 -1.14 7.08 -21.61
C ARG A 547 -0.37 7.46 -20.35
N ALA A 548 -0.73 6.91 -19.20
CA ALA A 548 -0.02 7.14 -17.95
C ALA A 548 1.40 6.55 -17.98
N ALA A 549 1.58 5.36 -18.56
CA ALA A 549 2.88 4.73 -18.73
C ALA A 549 3.84 5.57 -19.60
N GLU A 550 3.38 6.08 -20.74
CA GLU A 550 4.16 6.99 -21.58
C GLU A 550 4.47 8.32 -20.89
N PHE A 551 3.52 8.86 -20.12
CA PHE A 551 3.75 10.08 -19.33
C PHE A 551 4.88 9.89 -18.32
N ILE A 552 4.82 8.84 -17.49
CA ILE A 552 5.87 8.54 -16.49
C ILE A 552 7.20 8.27 -17.18
N TRP A 553 7.21 7.51 -18.28
CA TRP A 553 8.43 7.19 -19.03
C TRP A 553 9.12 8.45 -19.61
N SER A 554 8.35 9.46 -20.00
CA SER A 554 8.85 10.68 -20.63
C SER A 554 9.15 11.82 -19.63
N HIS A 555 8.36 11.97 -18.57
CA HIS A 555 8.44 13.11 -17.64
C HIS A 555 9.14 12.77 -16.32
N ASN A 556 8.96 11.54 -15.81
CA ASN A 556 9.54 11.10 -14.54
C ASN A 556 10.80 10.27 -14.74
N ARG A 557 11.55 10.57 -15.80
CA ARG A 557 12.81 9.92 -16.16
C ARG A 557 13.77 10.95 -16.73
N ASN A 558 15.01 10.95 -16.27
CA ASN A 558 16.04 11.83 -16.81
C ASN A 558 16.70 11.25 -18.08
N ASN A 559 17.65 11.99 -18.67
CA ASN A 559 18.39 11.55 -19.86
C ASN A 559 19.28 10.32 -19.61
N ASP A 560 19.78 10.15 -18.39
CA ASP A 560 20.59 8.99 -17.98
C ASP A 560 19.73 7.73 -17.71
N GLY A 561 18.41 7.88 -17.71
CA GLY A 561 17.43 6.85 -17.46
C GLY A 561 17.13 6.56 -15.99
N ASP A 562 17.55 7.42 -15.08
CA ASP A 562 17.12 7.34 -13.69
C ASP A 562 15.74 7.99 -13.53
N LEU A 563 14.94 7.41 -12.65
CA LEU A 563 13.59 7.87 -12.37
C LEU A 563 13.56 9.01 -11.36
N TRP A 564 12.57 9.88 -11.53
CA TRP A 564 12.09 10.78 -10.49
C TRP A 564 10.93 10.10 -9.76
N ARG A 565 10.88 10.27 -8.43
CA ARG A 565 9.81 9.76 -7.61
C ARG A 565 8.54 10.56 -7.79
N ALA A 566 8.65 11.87 -7.69
CA ALA A 566 7.52 12.78 -7.62
C ALA A 566 7.58 13.78 -8.76
N SER A 567 6.41 14.25 -9.16
CA SER A 567 6.27 15.34 -10.11
C SER A 567 5.07 16.18 -9.70
N LEU A 568 5.24 17.50 -9.68
CA LEU A 568 4.21 18.44 -9.29
C LEU A 568 4.24 19.65 -10.22
N ASN A 569 3.09 20.04 -10.74
CA ASN A 569 2.96 21.17 -11.69
C ASN A 569 3.94 21.06 -12.86
N GLY A 570 4.07 19.86 -13.44
CA GLY A 570 4.99 19.57 -14.55
C GLY A 570 6.48 19.49 -14.17
N HIS A 571 6.85 19.67 -12.91
CA HIS A 571 8.23 19.62 -12.45
C HIS A 571 8.50 18.30 -11.72
N ALA A 572 9.35 17.45 -12.29
CA ALA A 572 9.84 16.25 -11.63
C ALA A 572 10.85 16.62 -10.53
N SER A 573 10.69 16.04 -9.35
CA SER A 573 11.52 16.27 -8.18
C SER A 573 11.67 15.00 -7.35
N VAL A 574 12.72 14.95 -6.53
CA VAL A 574 13.11 13.82 -5.68
C VAL A 574 13.55 12.58 -6.47
N ALA A 575 14.81 12.17 -6.30
CA ALA A 575 15.30 10.95 -6.91
C ALA A 575 14.47 9.73 -6.44
N ALA A 576 14.14 8.85 -7.39
CA ALA A 576 13.39 7.62 -7.14
C ALA A 576 14.02 6.74 -6.05
N SER A 577 13.16 6.09 -5.27
CA SER A 577 13.54 4.96 -4.42
C SER A 577 13.38 3.65 -5.20
N GLN A 578 13.80 2.54 -4.59
CA GLN A 578 13.72 1.23 -5.23
C GLN A 578 12.29 0.85 -5.66
N GLU A 579 11.28 1.18 -4.86
CA GLU A 579 9.89 0.84 -5.15
C GLU A 579 9.38 1.51 -6.44
N ASP A 580 9.84 2.72 -6.77
CA ASP A 580 9.44 3.42 -7.99
C ASP A 580 9.85 2.62 -9.24
N TYR A 581 11.03 2.01 -9.22
CA TYR A 581 11.48 1.12 -10.30
C TYR A 581 10.69 -0.19 -10.33
N ALA A 582 10.47 -0.81 -9.16
CA ALA A 582 9.79 -2.10 -9.08
C ALA A 582 8.33 -2.03 -9.57
N TYR A 583 7.58 -1.04 -9.10
CA TYR A 583 6.17 -0.88 -9.49
C TYR A 583 5.99 -0.44 -10.93
N LEU A 584 6.87 0.44 -11.45
CA LEU A 584 6.81 0.81 -12.86
C LEU A 584 7.16 -0.38 -13.76
N ALA A 585 8.16 -1.18 -13.38
CA ALA A 585 8.52 -2.40 -14.08
C ALA A 585 7.39 -3.44 -14.06
N GLU A 586 6.69 -3.62 -12.93
CA GLU A 586 5.48 -4.48 -12.85
C GLU A 586 4.43 -4.04 -13.87
N SER A 587 4.19 -2.73 -13.96
CA SER A 587 3.19 -2.17 -14.88
C SER A 587 3.55 -2.42 -16.35
N PHE A 588 4.83 -2.33 -16.71
CA PHE A 588 5.28 -2.57 -18.08
C PHE A 588 5.27 -4.06 -18.44
N VAL A 589 5.51 -4.96 -17.47
CA VAL A 589 5.26 -6.39 -17.69
C VAL A 589 3.78 -6.64 -17.94
N MET A 590 2.88 -6.01 -17.17
CA MET A 590 1.43 -6.13 -17.40
C MET A 590 1.03 -5.60 -18.78
N LEU A 591 1.55 -4.45 -19.21
CA LEU A 591 1.29 -3.91 -20.54
C LEU A 591 1.83 -4.82 -21.64
N TYR A 592 3.01 -5.42 -21.48
CA TYR A 592 3.52 -6.42 -22.41
C TYR A 592 2.61 -7.65 -22.51
N ASP A 593 2.11 -8.13 -21.37
CA ASP A 593 1.23 -9.30 -21.34
C ASP A 593 -0.07 -9.06 -22.12
N VAL A 594 -0.71 -7.90 -21.88
CA VAL A 594 -1.98 -7.51 -22.52
C VAL A 594 -1.80 -7.11 -23.99
N THR A 595 -0.82 -6.27 -24.31
CA THR A 595 -0.67 -5.68 -25.66
C THR A 595 0.16 -6.56 -26.60
N GLY A 596 1.09 -7.35 -26.05
CA GLY A 596 2.11 -8.04 -26.83
C GLY A 596 3.21 -7.14 -27.42
N GLU A 597 3.20 -5.83 -27.13
CA GLU A 597 4.18 -4.90 -27.68
C GLU A 597 5.53 -5.01 -26.97
N LYS A 598 6.58 -5.35 -27.72
CA LYS A 598 7.92 -5.62 -27.19
C LYS A 598 8.56 -4.43 -26.48
N ILE A 599 8.14 -3.19 -26.79
CA ILE A 599 8.70 -1.98 -26.18
C ILE A 599 8.53 -2.00 -24.65
N TRP A 600 7.39 -2.50 -24.16
CA TRP A 600 7.14 -2.56 -22.72
C TRP A 600 8.11 -3.50 -22.03
N LEU A 601 8.35 -4.69 -22.60
CA LEU A 601 9.31 -5.64 -22.06
C LEU A 601 10.74 -5.07 -22.07
N GLN A 602 11.16 -4.41 -23.16
CA GLN A 602 12.48 -3.77 -23.25
C GLN A 602 12.66 -2.66 -22.21
N ARG A 603 11.60 -1.86 -21.97
CA ARG A 603 11.61 -0.82 -20.93
C ARG A 603 11.65 -1.43 -19.53
N THR A 604 10.97 -2.56 -19.29
CA THR A 604 11.07 -3.31 -18.03
C THR A 604 12.52 -3.73 -17.77
N GLU A 605 13.22 -4.28 -18.77
CA GLU A 605 14.62 -4.69 -18.62
C GLU A 605 15.51 -3.50 -18.24
N GLN A 606 15.34 -2.35 -18.89
CA GLN A 606 16.09 -1.11 -18.54
C GLN A 606 15.84 -0.66 -17.10
N LEU A 607 14.58 -0.73 -16.64
CA LEU A 607 14.23 -0.38 -15.25
C LEU A 607 14.87 -1.35 -14.25
N VAL A 608 14.84 -2.65 -14.54
CA VAL A 608 15.42 -3.68 -13.67
C VAL A 608 16.95 -3.57 -13.62
N GLU A 609 17.61 -3.27 -14.74
CA GLU A 609 19.06 -3.02 -14.77
C GLU A 609 19.43 -1.84 -13.86
N LYS A 610 18.70 -0.71 -13.95
CA LYS A 610 18.90 0.44 -13.07
C LYS A 610 18.63 0.10 -11.60
N MET A 611 17.56 -0.67 -11.34
CA MET A 611 17.20 -1.09 -10.00
C MET A 611 18.28 -1.97 -9.35
N LEU A 612 18.81 -2.94 -10.11
CA LEU A 612 19.91 -3.80 -9.67
C LEU A 612 21.19 -3.00 -9.43
N ALA A 613 21.52 -2.05 -10.31
CA ALA A 613 22.73 -1.25 -10.19
C ALA A 613 22.73 -0.35 -8.94
N GLN A 614 21.57 0.22 -8.57
CA GLN A 614 21.49 1.24 -7.51
C GLN A 614 21.10 0.68 -6.14
N PHE A 615 20.29 -0.39 -6.10
CA PHE A 615 19.61 -0.82 -4.88
C PHE A 615 19.95 -2.24 -4.42
N TRP A 616 20.51 -3.08 -5.30
CA TRP A 616 20.83 -4.47 -4.95
C TRP A 616 21.88 -4.57 -3.84
N ASP A 617 21.57 -5.36 -2.82
CA ASP A 617 22.54 -5.74 -1.80
C ASP A 617 23.40 -6.91 -2.30
N LYS A 618 24.64 -6.58 -2.70
CA LYS A 618 25.61 -7.57 -3.20
C LYS A 618 26.07 -8.56 -2.11
N ALA A 619 25.92 -8.22 -0.83
CA ALA A 619 26.35 -9.07 0.27
C ALA A 619 25.26 -10.07 0.65
N ASP A 620 24.06 -9.58 0.97
CA ASP A 620 23.01 -10.40 1.60
C ASP A 620 21.76 -10.59 0.72
N GLY A 621 21.76 -10.10 -0.53
CA GLY A 621 20.64 -10.19 -1.46
C GLY A 621 19.44 -9.30 -1.11
N GLY A 622 18.47 -9.19 -2.02
CA GLY A 622 17.37 -8.23 -1.90
C GLY A 622 17.82 -6.80 -2.18
N PHE A 623 16.92 -5.84 -1.96
CA PHE A 623 17.12 -4.45 -2.34
C PHE A 623 16.94 -3.49 -1.17
N PHE A 624 17.86 -2.55 -1.04
CA PHE A 624 17.69 -1.40 -0.15
C PHE A 624 16.70 -0.40 -0.74
N MET A 625 15.94 0.28 0.12
CA MET A 625 14.95 1.28 -0.33
C MET A 625 15.60 2.51 -0.96
N GLY A 626 16.67 3.04 -0.35
CA GLY A 626 17.43 4.19 -0.85
C GLY A 626 18.68 3.77 -1.62
N SER A 627 19.20 4.62 -2.50
CA SER A 627 20.37 4.33 -3.34
C SER A 627 21.69 4.44 -2.55
N GLU A 628 22.79 3.88 -3.10
CA GLU A 628 24.13 4.01 -2.51
C GLU A 628 24.79 5.36 -2.83
N GLN A 629 24.42 5.98 -3.97
CA GLN A 629 25.11 7.14 -4.51
C GLN A 629 24.85 8.42 -3.70
N PHE A 630 25.95 9.09 -3.38
CA PHE A 630 26.00 10.41 -2.77
C PHE A 630 25.92 11.48 -3.85
N GLY A 631 25.04 12.46 -3.66
CA GLY A 631 25.16 13.76 -4.30
C GLY A 631 24.73 14.86 -3.35
N LEU A 632 25.10 16.10 -3.64
CA LEU A 632 24.62 17.29 -2.94
C LEU A 632 23.20 17.63 -3.41
N GLY A 633 22.19 17.29 -2.62
CA GLY A 633 20.80 17.65 -2.90
C GLY A 633 20.66 19.17 -2.87
N HIS A 634 20.37 19.76 -4.03
CA HIS A 634 20.04 21.18 -4.16
C HIS A 634 18.66 21.43 -3.58
N SER A 635 18.58 22.31 -2.59
CA SER A 635 17.36 22.94 -2.12
C SER A 635 17.05 24.15 -3.02
N GLY A 636 16.17 23.97 -4.01
CA GLY A 636 15.71 25.09 -4.81
C GLY A 636 14.87 24.71 -6.03
N ILE A 637 13.80 25.46 -6.24
CA ILE A 637 13.00 25.46 -7.47
C ILE A 637 13.96 25.80 -8.64
N GLY A 638 14.12 24.87 -9.59
CA GLY A 638 14.73 25.15 -10.89
C GLY A 638 16.06 24.46 -11.23
N GLN A 639 16.66 23.64 -10.37
CA GLN A 639 17.79 22.78 -10.76
C GLN A 639 17.67 21.37 -10.18
N ALA A 640 17.25 20.43 -11.03
CA ALA A 640 17.09 19.02 -10.74
C ALA A 640 18.46 18.35 -10.51
N GLY A 641 18.91 18.26 -9.26
CA GLY A 641 20.03 17.42 -8.85
C GLY A 641 19.53 16.11 -8.22
N LEU A 642 19.99 14.96 -8.72
CA LEU A 642 19.57 13.58 -8.35
C LEU A 642 20.07 13.11 -6.97
N ALA A 643 20.23 14.03 -6.05
CA ALA A 643 21.15 13.85 -4.95
C ALA A 643 20.43 13.65 -3.62
N GLN A 644 20.36 12.41 -3.12
CA GLN A 644 19.83 12.10 -1.80
C GLN A 644 20.90 12.32 -0.72
N ALA A 645 20.55 13.11 0.31
CA ALA A 645 21.39 13.20 1.51
C ALA A 645 21.39 11.85 2.24
N ARG A 646 22.56 11.21 2.29
CA ARG A 646 22.81 9.91 2.95
C ARG A 646 22.30 9.91 4.40
N LEU A 647 21.63 8.83 4.80
CA LEU A 647 21.32 8.47 6.19
C LEU A 647 22.63 8.15 6.95
N LYS A 648 23.49 9.15 7.20
CA LYS A 648 24.83 8.95 7.77
C LYS A 648 24.81 8.33 9.18
N GLY A 649 23.67 8.30 9.87
CA GLY A 649 23.51 7.73 11.20
C GLY A 649 22.97 6.30 11.27
N MET A 650 21.99 5.94 10.42
CA MET A 650 21.13 4.76 10.64
C MET A 650 21.35 3.60 9.66
N GLY A 651 22.18 3.77 8.62
CA GLY A 651 22.36 2.78 7.56
C GLY A 651 21.27 2.83 6.48
N ARG A 652 21.40 1.99 5.44
CA ARG A 652 20.34 1.78 4.44
C ARG A 652 19.45 0.66 4.91
N VAL A 653 18.14 0.85 4.80
CA VAL A 653 17.15 -0.15 5.19
C VAL A 653 16.57 -0.86 3.96
N LYS A 654 16.19 -2.12 4.15
CA LYS A 654 15.25 -2.84 3.28
C LYS A 654 13.85 -2.67 3.90
N ASP A 655 12.79 -2.90 3.14
CA ASP A 655 11.44 -2.90 3.71
C ASP A 655 11.36 -3.88 4.89
N SER A 656 10.79 -3.44 6.02
CA SER A 656 10.70 -4.26 7.23
C SER A 656 9.43 -5.11 7.29
N SER A 657 8.38 -4.70 6.58
CA SER A 657 7.07 -5.35 6.54
C SER A 657 6.20 -4.78 5.43
N GLU A 658 5.07 -5.45 5.17
CA GLU A 658 4.02 -4.97 4.27
C GLU A 658 2.80 -4.52 5.08
N GLY A 659 2.42 -3.25 4.91
CA GLY A 659 1.22 -2.68 5.51
C GLY A 659 0.11 -2.49 4.48
N ALA A 660 -0.20 -1.24 4.14
CA ALA A 660 -1.23 -0.89 3.15
C ALA A 660 -0.83 -1.14 1.69
N ILE A 661 0.46 -1.35 1.41
CA ILE A 661 0.98 -1.65 0.07
C ILE A 661 2.00 -2.79 0.14
N PRO A 662 2.16 -3.57 -0.94
CA PRO A 662 3.28 -4.51 -1.04
C PRO A 662 4.63 -3.79 -0.90
N SER A 663 5.65 -4.52 -0.45
CA SER A 663 7.00 -3.96 -0.36
C SER A 663 7.63 -3.87 -1.75
N GLY A 664 8.56 -2.92 -1.93
CA GLY A 664 9.31 -2.80 -3.17
C GLY A 664 10.13 -4.07 -3.48
N ASN A 665 10.61 -4.76 -2.43
CA ASN A 665 11.28 -6.06 -2.54
C ASN A 665 10.36 -7.18 -3.06
N SER A 666 9.13 -7.27 -2.55
CA SER A 666 8.16 -8.29 -3.00
C SER A 666 7.78 -8.09 -4.46
N VAL A 667 7.59 -6.83 -4.87
CA VAL A 667 7.25 -6.50 -6.26
C VAL A 667 8.44 -6.76 -7.18
N ALA A 668 9.66 -6.40 -6.77
CA ALA A 668 10.86 -6.72 -7.52
C ALA A 668 11.07 -8.24 -7.71
N LEU A 669 10.84 -9.04 -6.66
CA LEU A 669 10.86 -10.50 -6.76
C LEU A 669 9.91 -11.00 -7.84
N GLN A 670 8.66 -10.51 -7.83
CA GLN A 670 7.66 -10.89 -8.82
C GLN A 670 8.06 -10.45 -10.25
N VAL A 671 8.60 -9.24 -10.41
CA VAL A 671 9.08 -8.73 -11.71
C VAL A 671 10.23 -9.58 -12.25
N LEU A 672 11.23 -9.89 -11.41
CA LEU A 672 12.37 -10.73 -11.78
C LEU A 672 11.92 -12.15 -12.20
N GLN A 673 10.99 -12.74 -11.45
CA GLN A 673 10.38 -14.00 -11.83
C GLN A 673 9.68 -13.91 -13.19
N LYS A 674 8.83 -12.91 -13.39
CA LYS A 674 8.09 -12.73 -14.64
C LYS A 674 9.02 -12.52 -15.84
N LEU A 675 10.09 -11.74 -15.67
CA LEU A 675 11.13 -11.55 -16.69
C LEU A 675 11.86 -12.86 -17.01
N SER A 676 12.15 -13.69 -16.01
CA SER A 676 12.79 -14.99 -16.25
C SER A 676 11.96 -15.95 -17.12
N ARG A 677 10.62 -15.78 -17.13
CA ARG A 677 9.71 -16.55 -17.99
C ARG A 677 9.44 -15.90 -19.34
N ARG A 678 9.59 -14.58 -19.45
CA ARG A 678 9.30 -13.78 -20.67
C ARG A 678 10.55 -13.50 -21.50
N THR A 679 11.73 -13.72 -20.95
CA THR A 679 13.04 -13.49 -21.60
C THR A 679 13.92 -14.72 -21.48
N ASN A 680 14.96 -14.81 -22.32
CA ASN A 680 15.98 -15.87 -22.23
C ASN A 680 17.13 -15.51 -21.27
N ASN A 681 17.00 -14.43 -20.49
CA ASN A 681 18.03 -14.01 -19.55
C ASN A 681 17.84 -14.70 -18.19
N MET A 682 18.67 -15.70 -17.93
CA MET A 682 18.61 -16.50 -16.71
C MET A 682 19.13 -15.77 -15.46
N GLU A 683 19.78 -14.60 -15.61
CA GLU A 683 20.22 -13.80 -14.46
C GLU A 683 19.03 -13.34 -13.61
N TYR A 684 17.89 -13.03 -14.23
CA TYR A 684 16.69 -12.64 -13.48
C TYR A 684 16.22 -13.74 -12.53
N LYS A 685 16.30 -15.01 -12.93
CA LYS A 685 15.99 -16.14 -12.05
C LYS A 685 16.93 -16.19 -10.84
N LYS A 686 18.24 -15.98 -11.06
CA LYS A 686 19.22 -15.96 -9.97
C LYS A 686 18.95 -14.84 -8.97
N TYR A 687 18.62 -13.64 -9.45
CA TYR A 687 18.25 -12.52 -8.58
C TYR A 687 16.94 -12.78 -7.82
N ALA A 688 15.95 -13.42 -8.46
CA ALA A 688 14.71 -13.82 -7.79
C ALA A 688 14.99 -14.82 -6.65
N GLU A 689 15.77 -15.87 -6.92
CA GLU A 689 16.15 -16.88 -5.92
C GLU A 689 16.98 -16.27 -4.78
N ALA A 690 17.92 -15.38 -5.08
CA ALA A 690 18.72 -14.67 -4.08
C ALA A 690 17.87 -13.73 -3.22
N SER A 691 16.90 -13.02 -3.82
CA SER A 691 15.96 -12.17 -3.08
C SER A 691 15.12 -13.01 -2.12
N LEU A 692 14.55 -14.12 -2.61
CA LEU A 692 13.75 -15.01 -1.77
C LEU A 692 14.59 -15.64 -0.64
N SER A 693 15.84 -15.99 -0.92
CA SER A 693 16.79 -16.48 0.08
C SER A 693 17.04 -15.44 1.19
N ALA A 694 17.22 -14.17 0.83
CA ALA A 694 17.46 -13.08 1.77
C ALA A 694 16.34 -12.93 2.81
N PHE A 695 15.07 -13.07 2.40
CA PHE A 695 13.92 -12.92 3.30
C PHE A 695 13.44 -14.25 3.92
N SER A 696 14.09 -15.37 3.60
CA SER A 696 13.59 -16.71 3.96
C SER A 696 13.46 -16.97 5.46
N ALA A 697 14.38 -16.44 6.27
CA ALA A 697 14.30 -16.57 7.71
C ALA A 697 13.07 -15.84 8.27
N THR A 698 12.86 -14.59 7.85
CA THR A 698 11.71 -13.78 8.28
C THR A 698 10.38 -14.39 7.84
N LEU A 699 10.30 -14.84 6.59
CA LEU A 699 9.12 -15.54 6.06
C LEU A 699 8.82 -16.84 6.83
N THR A 700 9.85 -17.52 7.32
CA THR A 700 9.67 -18.77 8.07
C THR A 700 9.24 -18.53 9.52
N SER A 701 9.76 -17.50 10.17
CA SER A 701 9.44 -17.16 11.56
C SER A 701 8.14 -16.37 11.69
N ASN A 702 7.87 -15.45 10.76
CA ASN A 702 6.71 -14.58 10.77
C ASN A 702 6.15 -14.37 9.35
N PRO A 703 5.41 -15.35 8.82
CA PRO A 703 4.96 -15.37 7.42
C PRO A 703 4.00 -14.23 7.06
N THR A 704 3.34 -13.59 8.03
CA THR A 704 2.42 -12.46 7.76
C THR A 704 3.13 -11.13 7.58
N THR A 705 4.46 -11.09 7.76
CA THR A 705 5.27 -9.86 7.57
C THR A 705 5.36 -9.43 6.11
N PHE A 706 5.43 -10.39 5.18
CA PHE A 706 5.49 -10.15 3.73
C PHE A 706 4.51 -11.05 2.95
N PRO A 707 3.18 -10.85 3.10
CA PRO A 707 2.17 -11.67 2.41
C PRO A 707 2.29 -11.66 0.88
N TYR A 708 2.62 -10.51 0.27
CA TYR A 708 2.79 -10.41 -1.17
C TYR A 708 4.06 -11.13 -1.63
N MET A 709 5.13 -11.12 -0.83
CA MET A 709 6.32 -11.93 -1.11
C MET A 709 6.01 -13.43 -1.06
N LEU A 710 5.18 -13.88 -0.11
CA LEU A 710 4.70 -15.27 -0.08
C LEU A 710 3.88 -15.64 -1.31
N SER A 711 3.13 -14.68 -1.88
CA SER A 711 2.42 -14.87 -3.14
C SER A 711 3.40 -15.13 -4.29
N ALA A 712 4.44 -14.29 -4.40
CA ALA A 712 5.49 -14.46 -5.40
C ALA A 712 6.28 -15.77 -5.19
N ALA A 713 6.56 -16.15 -3.94
CA ALA A 713 7.18 -17.44 -3.63
C ALA A 713 6.30 -18.62 -4.06
N ASN A 714 4.99 -18.55 -3.81
CA ASN A 714 4.05 -19.58 -4.24
C ASN A 714 3.99 -19.70 -5.78
N ASP A 715 3.99 -18.56 -6.49
CA ASP A 715 4.08 -18.54 -7.96
C ASP A 715 5.40 -19.16 -8.46
N LEU A 716 6.52 -18.94 -7.75
CA LEU A 716 7.80 -19.53 -8.10
C LEU A 716 7.79 -21.07 -7.95
N TYR A 717 7.10 -21.57 -6.93
CA TYR A 717 7.01 -23.01 -6.67
C TYR A 717 5.97 -23.74 -7.53
N LYS A 718 4.84 -23.08 -7.83
CA LYS A 718 3.69 -23.72 -8.50
C LYS A 718 3.46 -23.23 -9.94
N GLY A 719 4.20 -22.22 -10.39
CA GLY A 719 4.00 -21.52 -11.66
C GLY A 719 3.04 -20.34 -11.51
N GLU A 720 3.14 -19.34 -12.39
CA GLU A 720 2.16 -18.26 -12.45
C GLU A 720 0.77 -18.80 -12.82
N THR A 721 -0.29 -18.10 -12.37
CA THR A 721 -1.65 -18.33 -12.89
C THR A 721 -2.11 -17.12 -13.69
N GLY A 722 -2.97 -17.36 -14.67
CA GLY A 722 -3.56 -16.28 -15.46
C GLY A 722 -3.84 -16.70 -16.90
N ALA A 723 -4.40 -15.78 -17.67
CA ALA A 723 -4.75 -16.03 -19.06
C ALA A 723 -3.56 -15.97 -20.01
N HIS A 724 -2.58 -15.11 -19.68
CA HIS A 724 -1.34 -14.95 -20.43
C HIS A 724 -0.25 -15.75 -19.74
N GLN A 725 0.31 -16.75 -20.44
CA GLN A 725 1.38 -17.61 -19.92
C GLN A 725 2.51 -17.70 -20.95
N TYR A 726 3.70 -17.97 -20.43
CA TYR A 726 4.91 -18.11 -21.23
C TYR A 726 5.63 -19.41 -20.85
N ALA A 727 6.13 -20.10 -21.85
CA ALA A 727 7.04 -21.23 -21.71
C ALA A 727 8.31 -20.99 -22.51
N ALA A 728 9.30 -21.85 -22.30
CA ALA A 728 10.55 -21.86 -23.04
C ALA A 728 11.27 -20.50 -23.01
N ARG A 729 11.27 -19.87 -21.82
CA ARG A 729 11.96 -18.60 -21.58
C ARG A 729 11.51 -17.50 -22.55
N GLY A 730 10.20 -17.41 -22.76
CA GLY A 730 9.54 -16.41 -23.60
C GLY A 730 9.38 -16.81 -25.07
N ALA A 731 9.92 -17.97 -25.48
CA ALA A 731 9.79 -18.43 -26.86
C ALA A 731 8.38 -18.91 -27.22
N VAL A 732 7.58 -19.33 -26.23
CA VAL A 732 6.17 -19.71 -26.42
C VAL A 732 5.29 -18.79 -25.58
N LYS A 733 4.39 -18.04 -26.21
CA LYS A 733 3.32 -17.28 -25.54
C LYS A 733 1.99 -17.99 -25.75
N VAL A 734 1.19 -18.09 -24.69
CA VAL A 734 -0.15 -18.70 -24.70
C VAL A 734 -1.14 -17.74 -24.08
N ASN A 735 -2.22 -17.42 -24.80
CA ASN A 735 -3.35 -16.64 -24.28
C ASN A 735 -4.60 -17.53 -24.24
N ALA A 736 -5.26 -17.62 -23.09
CA ALA A 736 -6.47 -18.40 -22.89
C ALA A 736 -7.73 -17.52 -22.81
N GLU A 737 -8.75 -17.86 -23.58
CA GLU A 737 -10.04 -17.17 -23.61
C GLU A 737 -11.18 -18.18 -23.58
N ILE A 738 -12.31 -17.80 -22.98
CA ILE A 738 -13.53 -18.61 -22.91
C ILE A 738 -14.75 -17.71 -23.15
N ASN A 739 -15.71 -18.21 -23.93
CA ASN A 739 -16.94 -17.47 -24.20
C ASN A 739 -18.12 -17.91 -23.32
N ALA A 740 -19.26 -17.22 -23.45
CA ALA A 740 -20.50 -17.51 -22.72
C ALA A 740 -21.06 -18.93 -22.93
N GLN A 741 -20.65 -19.60 -24.01
CA GLN A 741 -21.01 -20.99 -24.31
C GLN A 741 -19.94 -21.99 -23.83
N HIS A 742 -19.00 -21.54 -23.00
CA HIS A 742 -17.89 -22.32 -22.47
C HIS A 742 -16.98 -22.94 -23.55
N SER A 743 -16.87 -22.29 -24.71
CA SER A 743 -15.87 -22.63 -25.71
C SER A 743 -14.54 -21.99 -25.34
N LEU A 744 -13.57 -22.83 -24.99
CA LEU A 744 -12.20 -22.46 -24.67
C LEU A 744 -11.38 -22.33 -25.94
N THR A 745 -10.63 -21.24 -26.06
CA THR A 745 -9.62 -21.03 -27.10
C THR A 745 -8.28 -20.69 -26.46
N LEU A 746 -7.24 -21.47 -26.78
CA LEU A 746 -5.85 -21.15 -26.50
C LEU A 746 -5.20 -20.62 -27.78
N ASN A 747 -4.77 -19.36 -27.76
CA ASN A 747 -3.99 -18.76 -28.83
C ASN A 747 -2.50 -18.90 -28.48
N LEU A 748 -1.76 -19.68 -29.27
CA LEU A 748 -0.33 -19.90 -29.10
C LEU A 748 0.45 -19.10 -30.14
N SER A 749 1.57 -18.51 -29.71
CA SER A 749 2.54 -17.84 -30.57
C SER A 749 3.94 -18.31 -30.20
N ILE A 750 4.61 -18.96 -31.16
CA ILE A 750 5.96 -19.49 -31.01
C ILE A 750 6.95 -18.62 -31.81
N GLN A 751 8.03 -18.20 -31.16
CA GLN A 751 9.07 -17.40 -31.79
C GLN A 751 9.75 -18.16 -32.94
N PRO A 752 10.22 -17.47 -34.00
CA PRO A 752 11.00 -18.11 -35.07
C PRO A 752 12.21 -18.89 -34.52
N GLY A 753 12.46 -20.08 -35.08
CA GLY A 753 13.52 -20.99 -34.63
C GLY A 753 13.15 -21.88 -33.44
N TRP A 754 11.94 -21.74 -32.91
CA TRP A 754 11.38 -22.62 -31.88
C TRP A 754 10.15 -23.38 -32.39
N HIS A 755 9.91 -24.55 -31.80
CA HIS A 755 8.75 -25.39 -32.05
C HIS A 755 8.36 -26.17 -30.79
N ILE A 756 7.15 -26.73 -30.79
CA ILE A 756 6.72 -27.74 -29.81
C ILE A 756 6.26 -29.00 -30.54
N ASN A 757 6.34 -30.15 -29.90
CA ASN A 757 5.82 -31.40 -30.46
C ASN A 757 4.30 -31.31 -30.69
N ALA A 758 3.81 -31.92 -31.76
CA ALA A 758 2.37 -32.02 -32.00
C ALA A 758 1.65 -32.84 -30.92
N HIS A 759 0.32 -32.76 -30.88
CA HIS A 759 -0.48 -33.59 -29.96
C HIS A 759 -0.32 -35.10 -30.21
N GLN A 760 -0.07 -35.47 -31.48
CA GLN A 760 0.26 -36.83 -31.90
C GLN A 760 1.68 -36.82 -32.51
N PRO A 761 2.74 -36.94 -31.69
CA PRO A 761 4.10 -37.06 -32.19
C PRO A 761 4.29 -38.33 -33.04
N LEU A 762 5.26 -38.32 -33.96
CA LEU A 762 5.56 -39.48 -34.79
C LEU A 762 6.34 -40.58 -34.03
N GLN A 763 7.02 -40.21 -32.95
CA GLN A 763 7.82 -41.10 -32.12
C GLN A 763 7.29 -41.15 -30.68
N GLU A 764 7.23 -42.35 -30.10
CA GLU A 764 6.61 -42.60 -28.78
C GLU A 764 7.35 -41.93 -27.60
N TYR A 765 8.65 -41.64 -27.76
CA TYR A 765 9.46 -41.02 -26.70
C TYR A 765 9.32 -39.50 -26.63
N LEU A 766 8.64 -38.87 -27.59
CA LEU A 766 8.43 -37.43 -27.61
C LEU A 766 7.28 -37.04 -26.70
N ILE A 767 7.48 -35.95 -25.96
CA ILE A 767 6.44 -35.42 -25.07
C ILE A 767 5.38 -34.69 -25.91
N PRO A 768 4.12 -35.17 -25.93
CA PRO A 768 3.07 -34.56 -26.74
C PRO A 768 2.62 -33.22 -26.13
N THR A 769 2.16 -32.31 -26.98
CA THR A 769 1.38 -31.17 -26.49
C THR A 769 0.00 -31.68 -26.06
N SER A 770 -0.37 -31.46 -24.79
CA SER A 770 -1.66 -31.90 -24.26
C SER A 770 -2.34 -30.81 -23.44
N LEU A 771 -3.65 -30.64 -23.68
CA LEU A 771 -4.54 -29.78 -22.93
C LEU A 771 -5.46 -30.65 -22.06
N GLN A 772 -5.51 -30.36 -20.76
CA GLN A 772 -6.29 -31.12 -19.80
C GLN A 772 -6.89 -30.22 -18.70
N LEU A 773 -7.83 -30.78 -17.94
CA LEU A 773 -8.26 -30.22 -16.66
C LEU A 773 -7.41 -30.80 -15.53
N PRO A 774 -7.11 -30.02 -14.48
CA PRO A 774 -6.53 -30.55 -13.24
C PRO A 774 -7.41 -31.66 -12.64
N GLY A 775 -6.81 -32.54 -11.84
CA GLY A 775 -7.48 -33.73 -11.28
C GLY A 775 -8.75 -33.46 -10.44
N ASP A 776 -8.88 -32.28 -9.82
CA ASP A 776 -10.14 -31.80 -9.24
C ASP A 776 -10.79 -30.79 -10.19
N SER A 777 -11.64 -31.28 -11.09
CA SER A 777 -12.30 -30.47 -12.11
C SER A 777 -13.57 -29.78 -11.63
N GLN A 778 -13.92 -29.85 -10.33
CA GLN A 778 -15.12 -29.23 -9.75
C GLN A 778 -16.44 -29.55 -10.50
N GLY A 779 -16.53 -30.74 -11.09
CA GLY A 779 -17.67 -31.17 -11.90
C GLY A 779 -17.63 -30.74 -13.36
N TRP A 780 -16.59 -30.03 -13.80
CA TRP A 780 -16.35 -29.72 -15.20
C TRP A 780 -15.67 -30.88 -15.94
N ARG A 781 -15.94 -30.97 -17.23
CA ARG A 781 -15.31 -31.88 -18.17
C ARG A 781 -14.83 -31.10 -19.38
N MET A 782 -13.77 -31.58 -20.01
CA MET A 782 -13.27 -31.05 -21.25
C MET A 782 -13.62 -32.02 -22.38
N GLU A 783 -14.30 -31.50 -23.39
CA GLU A 783 -14.80 -32.23 -24.55
C GLU A 783 -14.30 -31.55 -25.83
N ASP A 784 -14.33 -32.28 -26.94
CA ASP A 784 -14.05 -31.76 -28.29
C ASP A 784 -12.74 -30.97 -28.41
N VAL A 785 -11.65 -31.49 -27.81
CA VAL A 785 -10.34 -30.84 -27.91
C VAL A 785 -9.81 -30.96 -29.34
N ASN A 786 -9.75 -29.82 -30.03
CA ASN A 786 -9.32 -29.69 -31.40
C ASN A 786 -7.94 -29.03 -31.46
N TYR A 787 -6.95 -29.80 -31.89
CA TYR A 787 -5.59 -29.34 -32.18
C TYR A 787 -5.45 -29.04 -33.68
N PRO A 788 -4.60 -28.07 -34.07
CA PRO A 788 -4.36 -27.78 -35.47
C PRO A 788 -3.61 -28.94 -36.14
N GLN A 789 -3.64 -28.96 -37.47
CA GLN A 789 -2.85 -29.91 -38.26
C GLN A 789 -1.35 -29.70 -38.01
N GLU A 790 -0.62 -30.80 -37.83
CA GLU A 790 0.81 -30.78 -37.60
C GLU A 790 1.59 -30.38 -38.85
N LYS A 791 2.77 -29.76 -38.66
CA LYS A 791 3.75 -29.57 -39.72
C LYS A 791 4.81 -30.65 -39.60
N ARG A 792 5.09 -31.34 -40.70
CA ARG A 792 6.14 -32.38 -40.76
C ARG A 792 7.46 -31.77 -41.19
N ARG A 793 8.50 -31.93 -40.36
CA ARG A 793 9.84 -31.40 -40.62
C ARG A 793 10.91 -32.42 -40.26
N THR A 794 11.99 -32.43 -41.02
CA THR A 794 13.25 -33.08 -40.62
C THR A 794 14.17 -31.97 -40.12
N LEU A 795 14.55 -32.03 -38.85
CA LEU A 795 15.45 -31.04 -38.24
C LEU A 795 16.90 -31.51 -38.36
N GLY A 796 17.86 -30.59 -38.43
CA GLY A 796 19.26 -30.92 -38.76
C GLY A 796 19.95 -31.94 -37.83
N PHE A 797 19.44 -32.14 -36.62
CA PHE A 797 19.97 -33.08 -35.62
C PHE A 797 19.25 -34.45 -35.59
N GLN A 798 18.17 -34.63 -36.37
CA GLN A 798 17.44 -35.90 -36.48
C GLN A 798 17.28 -36.32 -37.95
N GLN A 799 17.47 -37.62 -38.21
CA GLN A 799 17.26 -38.19 -39.55
C GLN A 799 15.79 -38.46 -39.87
N GLU A 800 14.94 -38.55 -38.84
CA GLU A 800 13.52 -38.84 -38.96
C GLU A 800 12.68 -37.56 -39.06
N GLN A 801 11.48 -37.68 -39.63
CA GLN A 801 10.52 -36.59 -39.61
C GLN A 801 9.89 -36.46 -38.22
N LEU A 802 9.61 -35.22 -37.84
CA LEU A 802 8.90 -34.83 -36.62
C LEU A 802 7.57 -34.17 -36.98
N ALA A 803 6.53 -34.42 -36.17
CA ALA A 803 5.26 -33.72 -36.20
C ALA A 803 5.30 -32.56 -35.18
N LEU A 804 5.25 -31.32 -35.67
CA LEU A 804 5.54 -30.13 -34.87
C LEU A 804 4.46 -29.03 -35.03
N TYR A 805 4.39 -28.15 -34.04
CA TYR A 805 3.73 -26.84 -34.13
C TYR A 805 4.76 -25.71 -34.07
N GLU A 806 4.59 -24.70 -34.95
CA GLU A 806 5.45 -23.52 -35.09
C GLU A 806 4.61 -22.31 -35.52
N GLY A 807 5.07 -21.10 -35.20
CA GLY A 807 4.37 -19.85 -35.52
C GLY A 807 3.13 -19.65 -34.65
N GLN A 808 2.04 -19.14 -35.24
CA GLN A 808 0.78 -18.86 -34.54
C GLN A 808 -0.29 -19.88 -34.88
N PHE A 809 -0.99 -20.39 -33.87
CA PHE A 809 -2.09 -21.34 -34.03
C PHE A 809 -3.02 -21.34 -32.81
N GLN A 810 -4.16 -22.02 -32.96
CA GLN A 810 -5.16 -22.14 -31.90
C GLN A 810 -5.38 -23.61 -31.50
N VAL A 811 -5.56 -23.85 -30.21
CA VAL A 811 -6.15 -25.09 -29.68
C VAL A 811 -7.52 -24.74 -29.10
N LYS A 812 -8.55 -25.48 -29.46
CA LYS A 812 -9.93 -25.22 -29.01
C LYS A 812 -10.46 -26.40 -28.22
N ALA A 813 -11.31 -26.13 -27.23
CA ALA A 813 -12.02 -27.17 -26.49
C ALA A 813 -13.37 -26.64 -26.02
N LYS A 814 -14.24 -27.55 -25.57
CA LYS A 814 -15.50 -27.22 -24.92
C LYS A 814 -15.45 -27.64 -23.46
N LEU A 815 -15.82 -26.75 -22.55
CA LEU A 815 -15.98 -27.08 -21.14
C LEU A 815 -17.46 -27.34 -20.84
N THR A 816 -17.77 -28.53 -20.35
CA THR A 816 -19.13 -28.92 -19.97
C THR A 816 -19.22 -29.14 -18.47
N LYS A 817 -20.27 -28.62 -17.85
CA LYS A 817 -20.52 -28.81 -16.42
C LYS A 817 -21.43 -30.02 -16.22
N SER A 818 -20.99 -30.95 -15.37
CA SER A 818 -21.81 -32.10 -14.98
C SER A 818 -23.02 -31.60 -14.15
N PRO A 819 -24.22 -32.17 -14.31
CA PRO A 819 -25.36 -31.83 -13.48
C PRO A 819 -25.03 -32.14 -12.01
N ALA A 820 -24.90 -31.09 -11.20
CA ALA A 820 -24.40 -31.20 -9.84
C ALA A 820 -25.55 -31.36 -8.82
N LYS A 821 -25.31 -32.07 -7.71
CA LYS A 821 -26.21 -32.04 -6.54
C LYS A 821 -26.30 -30.60 -6.00
N LYS A 822 -27.43 -30.18 -5.40
CA LYS A 822 -27.69 -28.78 -4.98
C LYS A 822 -26.54 -28.09 -4.22
N GLU A 823 -25.76 -28.82 -3.40
CA GLU A 823 -24.59 -28.29 -2.66
C GLU A 823 -23.35 -27.99 -3.54
N GLN A 824 -23.22 -28.61 -4.72
CA GLN A 824 -22.18 -28.30 -5.71
C GLN A 824 -22.61 -27.20 -6.70
N ALA A 825 -23.92 -26.91 -6.80
CA ALA A 825 -24.46 -25.94 -7.75
C ALA A 825 -24.07 -24.49 -7.42
N LEU A 826 -23.98 -24.13 -6.13
CA LEU A 826 -23.49 -22.81 -5.67
C LEU A 826 -21.99 -22.59 -5.97
N ASN A 827 -21.21 -23.66 -6.14
CA ASN A 827 -19.74 -23.64 -6.07
C ASN A 827 -19.01 -23.66 -7.42
N ALA A 828 -19.71 -23.75 -8.54
CA ALA A 828 -19.10 -23.97 -9.87
C ALA A 828 -19.61 -22.96 -10.91
N GLN A 829 -19.72 -21.68 -10.54
CA GLN A 829 -20.12 -20.64 -11.49
C GLN A 829 -19.00 -20.36 -12.51
N SER A 830 -17.74 -20.30 -12.06
CA SER A 830 -16.59 -20.07 -12.92
C SER A 830 -15.97 -21.38 -13.46
N PRO A 831 -15.47 -21.40 -14.71
CA PRO A 831 -14.67 -22.50 -15.23
C PRO A 831 -13.37 -22.69 -14.44
N PRO A 832 -12.90 -23.93 -14.21
CA PRO A 832 -11.64 -24.20 -13.52
C PRO A 832 -10.46 -23.76 -14.40
N PRO A 833 -9.25 -23.58 -13.81
CA PRO A 833 -8.04 -23.45 -14.62
C PRO A 833 -7.83 -24.69 -15.50
N VAL A 834 -7.16 -24.50 -16.63
CA VAL A 834 -6.76 -25.58 -17.55
C VAL A 834 -5.24 -25.72 -17.56
N GLU A 835 -4.75 -26.92 -17.85
CA GLU A 835 -3.32 -27.21 -17.91
C GLU A 835 -2.91 -27.53 -19.34
N LEU A 836 -1.92 -26.81 -19.85
CA LEU A 836 -1.28 -27.09 -21.13
C LEU A 836 0.12 -27.64 -20.86
N HIS A 837 0.32 -28.92 -21.11
CA HIS A 837 1.62 -29.58 -21.07
C HIS A 837 2.28 -29.49 -22.45
N LEU A 838 3.56 -29.10 -22.48
CA LEU A 838 4.31 -28.98 -23.72
C LEU A 838 5.81 -29.20 -23.49
N GLN A 839 6.52 -29.52 -24.56
CA GLN A 839 7.97 -29.48 -24.61
C GLN A 839 8.41 -28.63 -25.80
N ALA A 840 9.17 -27.58 -25.52
CA ALA A 840 9.69 -26.68 -26.53
C ALA A 840 11.13 -27.03 -26.90
N CYS A 841 11.40 -27.00 -28.19
CA CYS A 841 12.69 -27.28 -28.76
C CYS A 841 13.06 -26.18 -29.77
N SER A 842 14.36 -25.92 -29.86
CA SER A 842 14.97 -25.17 -30.94
C SER A 842 15.69 -26.14 -31.88
N ASP A 843 16.34 -25.61 -32.91
CA ASP A 843 17.18 -26.41 -33.81
C ASP A 843 18.43 -27.02 -33.13
N SER A 844 18.75 -26.59 -31.90
CA SER A 844 19.95 -27.04 -31.17
C SER A 844 19.69 -27.69 -29.81
N VAL A 845 18.55 -27.42 -29.17
CA VAL A 845 18.27 -27.89 -27.81
C VAL A 845 16.78 -28.04 -27.56
N CYS A 846 16.40 -29.11 -26.87
CA CYS A 846 15.09 -29.28 -26.25
C CYS A 846 15.15 -28.91 -24.77
N LEU A 847 14.22 -28.08 -24.32
CA LEU A 847 14.08 -27.74 -22.91
C LEU A 847 13.29 -28.82 -22.16
N ALA A 848 13.37 -28.78 -20.83
CA ALA A 848 12.54 -29.63 -19.99
C ALA A 848 11.05 -29.36 -20.28
N PRO A 849 10.18 -30.38 -20.23
CA PRO A 849 8.75 -30.18 -20.37
C PRO A 849 8.21 -29.22 -19.31
N GLU A 850 7.25 -28.40 -19.71
CA GLU A 850 6.59 -27.43 -18.85
C GLU A 850 5.07 -27.68 -18.86
N THR A 851 4.43 -27.40 -17.72
CA THR A 851 2.98 -27.36 -17.61
C THR A 851 2.56 -25.93 -17.30
N LEU A 852 1.80 -25.32 -18.21
CA LEU A 852 1.25 -23.98 -18.05
C LEU A 852 -0.16 -24.07 -17.46
N ARG A 853 -0.39 -23.43 -16.32
CA ARG A 853 -1.70 -23.37 -15.68
C ARG A 853 -2.43 -22.08 -16.07
N LEU A 854 -3.41 -22.22 -16.95
CA LEU A 854 -4.11 -21.11 -17.58
C LEU A 854 -5.47 -20.87 -16.91
N ARG A 855 -5.79 -19.61 -16.64
CA ARG A 855 -7.12 -19.15 -16.23
C ARG A 855 -7.71 -18.31 -17.35
N PRO A 856 -8.60 -18.87 -18.19
CA PRO A 856 -9.09 -18.18 -19.38
C PRO A 856 -9.83 -16.88 -19.06
N LEU A 857 -9.69 -15.86 -19.91
CA LEU A 857 -10.50 -14.64 -19.85
C LEU A 857 -11.88 -14.88 -20.42
N MET A 858 -12.90 -14.32 -19.78
CA MET A 858 -14.24 -14.28 -20.34
C MET A 858 -14.27 -13.29 -21.52
N ARG A 859 -14.64 -13.75 -22.71
CA ARG A 859 -14.74 -12.95 -23.95
C ARG A 859 -16.12 -13.01 -24.58
#